data_AF-A0A1E3XFT6-F1
#
_entry.id   AF-A0A1E3XFT6-F1
#
_cell.length_a   1.000
_cell.length_b   1.000
_cell.length_c   1.000
_cell.angle_alpha   90.00
_cell.angle_beta   90.00
_cell.angle_gamma   90.00
#
_symmetry.space_group_name_H-M   'P 1'
#
loop_
_entity.id
_entity.type
_entity.pdbx_description
1 polymer ?
#
loop_
_entity_poly.entity_id
_entity_poly.type
_entity_poly.pdbx_seq_one_letter_code
_entity_poly.pdbx_strand_id
1 'polypeptide(L)'
;MNYILKHWRGELSLAVSFWVNVFLVNIALLFLNNWLVQSSPITHPVISARVTIIIVIIQLFIFAWQIVGLWRACDRHVAVNGRAFWARTAQTIVVLGLIASLGSISSSWKIYKTLYQLGFQKDTTSAYTLTLRNNDSLIHLEGGLRFGVSKDVATLLKDHPDIKGIILDCVGGRIYEGRELSKLILIYGLDTYSLKGCYSASTMAFVSGTNRFLGTGASLGFHQYHLYYEDIDKFVNLKKEQEKDLRIFKRKGIKKEFLEKLYAASGEDLWFPSRDELLSAGVIHGVVNPSDLTPLERMEDINVREEFLDIPVYRTIQKYEPEVFEQIITDINEQYKNGSTLIKLQETGANHIMVLANRLLPMSSNETLIGFAQIMIDTLKKLVEKDPLLCLKWLYPEQYGTLDILKYFPQEVEELFNDVVSNIITDAYEKEIPLVDLEAVELQIQKIALQLGDDALYIAIGHEKLQNSDQYKRYCDAQISFFELILAEDKRMAANMLRYMFAQAATDGSASDDGSYDGDIVGGKMHGNGTYTWANGDIYIGEFKNDNLNGQGTYILSNGDKYVGGFENGMKTGQGTYVWADGETYIGEWKDNVKSGYGTNTWPDGSKYVGEFKDNNAIGGWHYLTDGSRKWAYTDAQGNLKFQTEADRKINDVAHNDEFKQEGQLSKEQLKLMQESTNKEIARIKARKQEIIDEGAKNGDIISATRYWKVLTS
;
A
#
# COMPACT_ATOMS: atom_id res chain seq x y z
N MET A 1 -34.38 56.58 -6.30
CA MET A 1 -35.57 55.74 -6.57
C MET A 1 -36.40 56.23 -7.77
N ASN A 2 -36.66 57.54 -7.91
CA ASN A 2 -37.49 58.08 -9.01
C ASN A 2 -37.00 57.75 -10.44
N TYR A 3 -35.68 57.73 -10.70
CA TYR A 3 -35.15 57.45 -12.05
C TYR A 3 -35.40 56.00 -12.51
N ILE A 4 -35.15 55.02 -11.63
CA ILE A 4 -35.31 53.59 -11.92
C ILE A 4 -36.78 53.28 -12.29
N LEU A 5 -37.72 53.84 -11.52
CA LEU A 5 -39.15 53.68 -11.78
C LEU A 5 -39.59 54.38 -13.07
N LYS A 6 -39.06 55.56 -13.37
CA LYS A 6 -39.32 56.26 -14.63
C LYS A 6 -38.90 55.43 -15.84
N HIS A 7 -37.71 54.82 -15.82
CA HIS A 7 -37.31 53.93 -16.90
C HIS A 7 -38.22 52.70 -16.99
N TRP A 8 -38.46 52.02 -15.86
CA TRP A 8 -39.29 50.81 -15.81
C TRP A 8 -40.70 51.05 -16.36
N ARG A 9 -41.29 52.23 -16.12
CA ARG A 9 -42.61 52.62 -16.64
C ARG A 9 -42.58 53.11 -18.10
N GLY A 10 -41.41 53.18 -18.73
CA GLY A 10 -41.24 53.71 -20.09
C GLY A 10 -41.39 55.23 -20.17
N GLU A 11 -41.19 55.96 -19.07
CA GLU A 11 -41.35 57.42 -19.01
C GLU A 11 -40.14 58.20 -19.54
N LEU A 12 -38.99 57.54 -19.72
CA LEU A 12 -37.80 58.14 -20.32
C LEU A 12 -37.88 58.08 -21.85
N SER A 13 -37.19 59.01 -22.52
CA SER A 13 -37.12 59.02 -23.98
C SER A 13 -36.46 57.74 -24.51
N LEU A 14 -36.82 57.34 -25.74
CA LEU A 14 -36.22 56.18 -26.40
C LEU A 14 -34.69 56.25 -26.43
N ALA A 15 -34.13 57.44 -26.71
CA ALA A 15 -32.69 57.66 -26.76
C ALA A 15 -32.01 57.42 -25.40
N VAL A 16 -32.58 57.93 -24.30
CA VAL A 16 -32.04 57.72 -22.94
C VAL A 16 -32.17 56.25 -22.54
N SER A 17 -33.35 55.66 -22.79
CA SER A 17 -33.60 54.25 -22.49
C SER A 17 -32.64 53.31 -23.23
N PHE A 18 -32.33 53.57 -24.50
CA PHE A 18 -31.40 52.75 -25.27
C PHE A 18 -29.93 53.07 -24.97
N TRP A 19 -29.47 54.31 -25.20
CA TRP A 19 -28.05 54.62 -25.13
C TRP A 19 -27.51 54.64 -23.70
N VAL A 20 -28.27 55.17 -22.74
CA VAL A 20 -27.80 55.26 -21.35
C VAL A 20 -28.10 53.95 -20.63
N ASN A 21 -29.37 53.57 -20.55
CA ASN A 21 -29.76 52.48 -19.65
C ASN A 21 -29.44 51.10 -20.20
N VAL A 22 -29.42 50.91 -21.52
CA VAL A 22 -29.02 49.63 -22.14
C VAL A 22 -27.55 49.65 -22.53
N PHE A 23 -27.13 50.52 -23.44
CA PHE A 23 -25.77 50.47 -23.99
C PHE A 23 -24.68 50.81 -22.96
N LEU A 24 -24.70 52.00 -22.34
CA LEU A 24 -23.65 52.40 -21.39
C LEU A 24 -23.61 51.53 -20.13
N VAL A 25 -24.77 51.14 -19.59
CA VAL A 25 -24.81 50.23 -18.44
C VAL A 25 -24.21 48.86 -18.80
N ASN A 26 -24.48 48.30 -19.99
CA ASN A 26 -23.86 47.03 -20.39
C ASN A 26 -22.35 47.16 -20.61
N ILE A 27 -21.86 48.30 -21.11
CA ILE A 27 -20.42 48.59 -21.15
C ILE A 27 -19.83 48.62 -19.73
N ALA A 28 -20.49 49.30 -18.79
CA ALA A 28 -20.05 49.34 -17.40
C ALA A 28 -20.05 47.95 -16.74
N LEU A 29 -21.09 47.12 -17.00
CA LEU A 29 -21.16 45.74 -16.53
C LEU A 29 -20.06 44.86 -17.14
N LEU A 30 -19.71 45.08 -18.41
CA LEU A 30 -18.60 44.38 -19.07
C LEU A 30 -17.27 44.69 -18.36
N PHE A 31 -17.00 45.97 -18.09
CA PHE A 31 -15.81 46.39 -17.34
C PHE A 31 -15.82 45.82 -15.91
N LEU A 32 -16.96 45.86 -15.23
CA LEU A 32 -17.12 45.30 -13.89
C LEU A 32 -16.85 43.79 -13.88
N ASN A 33 -17.41 43.04 -14.84
CA ASN A 33 -17.20 41.60 -14.96
C ASN A 33 -15.73 41.27 -15.25
N ASN A 34 -15.10 41.98 -16.19
CA ASN A 34 -13.68 41.78 -16.48
C ASN A 34 -12.81 42.14 -15.26
N TRP A 35 -13.13 43.23 -14.56
CA TRP A 35 -12.43 43.60 -13.33
C TRP A 35 -12.61 42.52 -12.26
N LEU A 36 -13.83 42.04 -12.00
CA LEU A 36 -14.12 40.99 -11.02
C LEU A 36 -13.34 39.70 -11.31
N VAL A 37 -13.27 39.27 -12.57
CA VAL A 37 -12.49 38.08 -12.96
C VAL A 37 -11.00 38.30 -12.70
N GLN A 38 -10.47 39.49 -13.02
CA GLN A 38 -9.05 39.81 -12.82
C GLN A 38 -8.68 40.08 -11.36
N SER A 39 -9.61 40.62 -10.58
CA SER A 39 -9.40 40.99 -9.17
C SER A 39 -9.81 39.91 -8.19
N SER A 40 -10.60 38.91 -8.62
CA SER A 40 -11.04 37.80 -7.76
C SER A 40 -9.81 37.03 -7.30
N PRO A 41 -9.46 37.12 -6.01
CA PRO A 41 -8.28 36.44 -5.55
C PRO A 41 -8.63 34.95 -5.46
N ILE A 42 -7.85 34.13 -6.16
CA ILE A 42 -7.87 32.65 -6.00
C ILE A 42 -7.64 32.26 -4.53
N THR A 43 -7.21 33.20 -3.69
CA THR A 43 -7.10 33.02 -2.25
C THR A 43 -8.45 32.89 -1.53
N HIS A 44 -9.60 33.28 -2.05
CA HIS A 44 -10.85 33.04 -1.31
C HIS A 44 -11.92 32.44 -2.22
N PRO A 45 -11.74 31.20 -2.69
CA PRO A 45 -12.56 30.61 -3.74
C PRO A 45 -14.04 30.53 -3.37
N VAL A 46 -14.36 30.25 -2.10
CA VAL A 46 -15.74 30.21 -1.58
C VAL A 46 -16.38 31.60 -1.61
N ILE A 47 -15.67 32.61 -1.10
CA ILE A 47 -16.18 33.99 -1.05
C ILE A 47 -16.33 34.53 -2.47
N SER A 48 -15.33 34.33 -3.31
CA SER A 48 -15.37 34.70 -4.73
C SER A 48 -16.53 34.03 -5.46
N ALA A 49 -16.81 32.75 -5.21
CA ALA A 49 -17.95 32.07 -5.80
C ALA A 49 -19.29 32.68 -5.35
N ARG A 50 -19.44 32.96 -4.04
CA ARG A 50 -20.63 33.62 -3.49
C ARG A 50 -20.84 35.01 -4.09
N VAL A 51 -19.78 35.83 -4.13
CA VAL A 51 -19.81 37.18 -4.70
C VAL A 51 -20.19 37.13 -6.17
N THR A 52 -19.58 36.24 -6.96
CA THR A 52 -19.92 36.05 -8.37
C THR A 52 -21.39 35.67 -8.56
N ILE A 53 -21.92 34.73 -7.76
CA ILE A 53 -23.35 34.35 -7.82
C ILE A 53 -24.26 35.52 -7.48
N ILE A 54 -23.94 36.29 -6.42
CA ILE A 54 -24.69 37.48 -6.04
C ILE A 54 -24.71 38.50 -7.20
N ILE A 55 -23.56 38.70 -7.85
CA ILE A 55 -23.43 39.66 -8.95
C ILE A 55 -24.22 39.18 -10.18
N VAL A 56 -24.18 37.90 -10.51
CA VAL A 56 -25.00 37.31 -11.58
C VAL A 56 -26.49 37.53 -11.29
N ILE A 57 -26.93 37.30 -10.04
CA ILE A 57 -28.33 37.56 -9.64
C ILE A 57 -28.68 39.05 -9.81
N ILE A 58 -27.83 39.97 -9.36
CA ILE A 58 -28.05 41.42 -9.54
C ILE A 58 -28.14 41.78 -11.03
N GLN A 59 -27.30 41.18 -11.88
CA GLN A 59 -27.32 41.42 -13.32
C GLN A 59 -28.62 40.93 -13.97
N LEU A 60 -29.19 39.81 -13.52
CA LEU A 60 -30.50 39.34 -14.01
C LEU A 60 -31.60 40.37 -13.72
N PHE A 61 -31.58 41.01 -12.55
CA PHE A 61 -32.54 42.08 -12.23
C PHE A 61 -32.32 43.34 -13.09
N ILE A 62 -31.06 43.73 -13.32
CA ILE A 62 -30.73 44.87 -14.20
C ILE A 62 -31.19 44.58 -15.63
N PHE A 63 -30.99 43.36 -16.12
CA PHE A 63 -31.36 42.97 -17.48
C PHE A 63 -32.88 42.97 -17.67
N ALA A 64 -33.65 42.43 -16.71
CA ALA A 64 -35.10 42.54 -16.71
C ALA A 64 -35.56 44.02 -16.71
N TRP A 65 -34.92 44.86 -15.91
CA TRP A 65 -35.19 46.30 -15.86
C TRP A 65 -34.92 47.01 -17.18
N GLN A 66 -33.80 46.70 -17.83
CA GLN A 66 -33.40 47.21 -19.14
C GLN A 66 -34.40 46.84 -20.24
N ILE A 67 -34.80 45.57 -20.31
CA ILE A 67 -35.73 45.06 -21.33
C ILE A 67 -37.09 45.72 -21.18
N VAL A 68 -37.67 45.65 -19.99
CA VAL A 68 -39.03 46.17 -19.74
C VAL A 68 -39.08 47.68 -19.94
N GLY A 69 -38.07 48.40 -19.44
CA GLY A 69 -38.01 49.84 -19.57
C GLY A 69 -37.81 50.31 -21.00
N LEU A 70 -36.92 49.66 -21.76
CA LEU A 70 -36.73 49.96 -23.18
C LEU A 70 -37.97 49.60 -24.00
N TRP A 71 -38.59 48.44 -23.76
CA TRP A 71 -39.79 48.01 -24.48
C TRP A 71 -40.94 49.01 -24.32
N ARG A 72 -41.22 49.41 -23.07
CA ARG A 72 -42.26 50.41 -22.77
C ARG A 72 -41.91 51.79 -23.34
N ALA A 73 -40.63 52.16 -23.36
CA ALA A 73 -40.19 53.41 -23.99
C ALA A 73 -40.39 53.37 -25.52
N CYS A 74 -40.20 52.22 -26.18
CA CYS A 74 -40.54 52.01 -27.58
C CYS A 74 -42.04 52.18 -27.84
N ASP A 75 -42.89 51.51 -27.05
CA ASP A 75 -44.35 51.60 -27.17
C ASP A 75 -44.83 53.05 -27.00
N ARG A 76 -44.32 53.73 -25.96
CA ARG A 76 -44.63 55.14 -25.72
C ARG A 76 -44.15 56.04 -26.87
N HIS A 77 -42.94 55.81 -27.40
CA HIS A 77 -42.39 56.62 -28.49
C HIS A 77 -43.30 56.57 -29.72
N VAL A 78 -43.84 55.40 -30.06
CA VAL A 78 -44.81 55.26 -31.17
C VAL A 78 -46.14 55.94 -30.82
N ALA A 79 -46.62 55.77 -29.59
CA ALA A 79 -47.89 56.36 -29.14
C ALA A 79 -47.91 57.90 -29.16
N VAL A 80 -46.75 58.55 -29.00
CA VAL A 80 -46.61 60.03 -29.07
C VAL A 80 -46.13 60.53 -30.44
N ASN A 81 -46.45 59.82 -31.53
CA ASN A 81 -46.09 60.14 -32.92
C ASN A 81 -44.59 60.12 -33.25
N GLY A 82 -43.78 59.38 -32.50
CA GLY A 82 -42.39 59.10 -32.84
C GLY A 82 -42.25 58.14 -34.04
N ARG A 83 -41.08 58.13 -34.68
CA ARG A 83 -40.84 57.28 -35.86
C ARG A 83 -40.80 55.81 -35.44
N ALA A 84 -41.79 55.02 -35.87
CA ALA A 84 -41.90 53.60 -35.54
C ALA A 84 -40.68 52.76 -35.94
N PHE A 85 -39.93 53.19 -36.96
CA PHE A 85 -38.69 52.54 -37.37
C PHE A 85 -37.71 52.34 -36.20
N TRP A 86 -37.39 53.41 -35.45
CA TRP A 86 -36.42 53.35 -34.35
C TRP A 86 -36.89 52.49 -33.18
N ALA A 87 -38.18 52.56 -32.85
CA ALA A 87 -38.78 51.72 -31.81
C ALA A 87 -38.72 50.23 -32.17
N ARG A 88 -39.07 49.88 -33.42
CA ARG A 88 -39.02 48.50 -33.92
C ARG A 88 -37.59 47.98 -34.00
N THR A 89 -36.64 48.77 -34.50
CA THR A 89 -35.22 48.38 -34.52
C THR A 89 -34.71 48.10 -33.11
N ALA A 90 -35.00 48.96 -32.13
CA ALA A 90 -34.61 48.73 -30.74
C ALA A 90 -35.24 47.46 -30.16
N GLN A 91 -36.53 47.20 -30.42
CA GLN A 91 -37.21 45.97 -30.01
C GLN A 91 -36.56 44.72 -30.63
N THR A 92 -36.24 44.75 -31.94
CA THR A 92 -35.55 43.64 -32.62
C THR A 92 -34.18 43.38 -32.01
N ILE A 93 -33.38 44.42 -31.74
CA ILE A 93 -32.07 44.28 -31.09
C ILE A 93 -32.23 43.63 -29.70
N VAL A 94 -33.23 44.02 -28.92
CA VAL A 94 -33.51 43.43 -27.61
C VAL A 94 -33.88 41.95 -27.73
N VAL A 95 -34.72 41.57 -28.69
CA VAL A 95 -35.09 40.16 -28.92
C VAL A 95 -33.89 39.32 -29.32
N LEU A 96 -33.04 39.82 -30.23
CA LEU A 96 -31.81 39.14 -30.62
C LEU A 96 -30.83 39.01 -29.44
N GLY A 97 -30.70 40.08 -28.65
CA GLY A 97 -29.90 40.08 -27.42
C GLY A 97 -30.41 39.05 -26.41
N LEU A 98 -31.72 38.95 -26.20
CA LEU A 98 -32.36 37.95 -25.34
C LEU A 98 -32.04 36.52 -25.76
N ILE A 99 -32.16 36.22 -27.06
CA ILE A 99 -31.84 34.90 -27.61
C ILE A 99 -30.35 34.59 -27.40
N ALA A 100 -29.46 35.54 -27.69
CA ALA A 100 -28.02 35.38 -27.47
C ALA A 100 -27.67 35.16 -25.99
N SER A 101 -28.30 35.92 -25.07
CA SER A 101 -28.12 35.77 -23.63
C SER A 101 -28.60 34.40 -23.13
N LEU A 102 -29.74 33.90 -23.60
CA LEU A 102 -30.22 32.55 -23.25
C LEU A 102 -29.25 31.47 -23.74
N GLY A 103 -28.72 31.60 -24.96
CA GLY A 103 -27.68 30.72 -25.47
C GLY A 103 -26.40 30.75 -24.60
N SER A 104 -25.97 31.94 -24.18
CA SER A 104 -24.80 32.12 -23.32
C SER A 104 -24.99 31.56 -21.90
N ILE A 105 -26.18 31.72 -21.32
CA ILE A 105 -26.53 31.12 -20.01
C ILE A 105 -26.53 29.59 -20.13
N SER A 106 -27.14 29.07 -21.20
CA SER A 106 -27.17 27.62 -21.46
C SER A 106 -25.76 27.04 -21.61
N SER A 107 -24.87 27.70 -22.35
CA SER A 107 -23.49 27.24 -22.51
C SER A 107 -22.66 27.37 -21.23
N SER A 108 -22.97 28.35 -20.38
CA SER A 108 -22.27 28.61 -19.12
C SER A 108 -22.88 27.87 -17.92
N TRP A 109 -23.93 27.08 -18.12
CA TRP A 109 -24.68 26.43 -17.04
C TRP A 109 -23.80 25.55 -16.15
N LYS A 110 -22.87 24.79 -16.75
CA LYS A 110 -21.90 23.98 -16.01
C LYS A 110 -21.05 24.82 -15.04
N ILE A 111 -20.56 25.97 -15.49
CA ILE A 111 -19.72 26.88 -14.69
C ILE A 111 -20.51 27.43 -13.51
N TYR A 112 -21.77 27.84 -13.72
CA TYR A 112 -22.61 28.33 -12.63
C TYR A 112 -22.95 27.24 -11.61
N LYS A 113 -23.20 26.00 -12.08
CA LYS A 113 -23.37 24.85 -11.20
C LYS A 113 -22.12 24.67 -10.32
N THR A 114 -20.93 24.68 -10.91
CA THR A 114 -19.66 24.54 -10.17
C THR A 114 -19.44 25.67 -9.16
N LEU A 115 -19.68 26.92 -9.53
CA LEU A 115 -19.58 28.06 -8.60
C LEU A 115 -20.56 27.92 -7.44
N TYR A 116 -21.77 27.41 -7.70
CA TYR A 116 -22.76 27.18 -6.65
C TYR A 116 -22.28 26.10 -5.67
N GLN A 117 -21.73 25.00 -6.19
CA GLN A 117 -21.15 23.95 -5.36
C GLN A 117 -20.00 24.49 -4.50
N LEU A 118 -19.08 25.24 -5.11
CA LEU A 118 -17.94 25.84 -4.41
C LEU A 118 -18.34 26.87 -3.34
N GLY A 119 -19.39 27.66 -3.60
CA GLY A 119 -19.85 28.71 -2.68
C GLY A 119 -20.75 28.21 -1.56
N PHE A 120 -21.57 27.19 -1.81
CA PHE A 120 -22.72 26.86 -0.96
C PHE A 120 -22.87 25.37 -0.61
N GLN A 121 -22.17 24.44 -1.26
CA GLN A 121 -22.22 23.02 -0.86
C GLN A 121 -21.23 22.69 0.27
N LYS A 122 -21.53 21.59 0.98
CA LYS A 122 -20.68 21.05 2.06
C LYS A 122 -19.40 20.49 1.46
N ASP A 123 -18.26 20.89 2.01
CA ASP A 123 -16.95 20.44 1.54
C ASP A 123 -16.83 18.92 1.66
N THR A 124 -16.58 18.27 0.51
CA THR A 124 -16.45 16.81 0.37
C THR A 124 -15.04 16.31 0.61
N THR A 125 -14.06 17.20 0.82
CA THR A 125 -12.71 16.81 1.26
C THR A 125 -12.77 16.13 2.63
N SER A 126 -11.94 15.12 2.83
CA SER A 126 -11.85 14.33 4.07
C SER A 126 -11.76 15.23 5.31
N ALA A 127 -12.34 14.75 6.42
CA ALA A 127 -12.22 15.43 7.70
C ALA A 127 -10.75 15.50 8.15
N TYR A 128 -10.47 16.40 9.11
CA TYR A 128 -9.16 16.50 9.72
C TYR A 128 -9.28 16.60 11.24
N THR A 129 -8.21 16.25 11.92
CA THR A 129 -8.02 16.42 13.36
C THR A 129 -6.83 17.33 13.62
N LEU A 130 -6.95 18.17 14.66
CA LEU A 130 -5.87 19.02 15.16
C LEU A 130 -5.65 18.67 16.62
N THR A 131 -4.42 18.25 16.94
CA THR A 131 -4.00 17.96 18.31
C THR A 131 -2.69 18.66 18.61
N LEU A 132 -2.41 18.91 19.88
CA LEU A 132 -1.11 19.39 20.34
C LEU A 132 -0.28 18.19 20.81
N ARG A 133 1.02 18.21 20.51
CA ARG A 133 1.97 17.14 20.82
C ARG A 133 3.24 17.73 21.42
N ASN A 134 4.02 16.86 22.07
CA ASN A 134 5.31 17.19 22.66
C ASN A 134 5.24 18.40 23.61
N ASN A 135 4.44 18.29 24.67
CA ASN A 135 4.17 19.37 25.63
C ASN A 135 3.72 20.67 24.95
N ASP A 136 2.74 20.55 24.05
CA ASP A 136 2.17 21.66 23.27
C ASP A 136 3.16 22.42 22.35
N SER A 137 4.34 21.85 22.09
CA SER A 137 5.34 22.46 21.19
C SER A 137 5.14 22.13 19.71
N LEU A 138 4.29 21.15 19.38
CA LEU A 138 3.99 20.74 18.02
C LEU A 138 2.49 20.68 17.77
N ILE A 139 2.03 21.21 16.64
CA ILE A 139 0.68 20.93 16.11
C ILE A 139 0.75 19.61 15.35
N HIS A 140 -0.21 18.72 15.54
CA HIS A 140 -0.40 17.54 14.70
C HIS A 140 -1.71 17.67 13.93
N LEU A 141 -1.57 17.85 12.61
CA LEU A 141 -2.66 17.92 11.66
C LEU A 141 -2.73 16.61 10.87
N GLU A 142 -3.81 15.86 11.07
CA GLU A 142 -4.06 14.58 10.39
C GLU A 142 -5.34 14.65 9.55
N GLY A 143 -5.35 14.05 8.36
CA GLY A 143 -6.53 13.95 7.49
C GLY A 143 -6.52 14.87 6.26
N GLY A 144 -7.67 15.43 5.89
CA GLY A 144 -7.84 16.21 4.64
C GLY A 144 -7.72 17.72 4.81
N LEU A 145 -7.16 18.41 3.81
CA LEU A 145 -7.09 19.87 3.75
C LEU A 145 -8.42 20.49 3.26
N ARG A 146 -9.45 20.44 4.11
CA ARG A 146 -10.76 21.04 3.84
C ARG A 146 -10.81 22.52 4.22
N PHE A 147 -11.85 23.23 3.80
CA PHE A 147 -12.05 24.63 4.16
C PHE A 147 -11.98 24.89 5.67
N GLY A 148 -11.17 25.87 6.07
CA GLY A 148 -11.05 26.32 7.45
C GLY A 148 -9.87 25.73 8.22
N VAL A 149 -9.22 24.67 7.73
CA VAL A 149 -8.07 24.06 8.43
C VAL A 149 -6.94 25.06 8.69
N SER A 150 -6.63 25.93 7.73
CA SER A 150 -5.59 26.95 7.91
C SER A 150 -5.98 28.00 8.95
N LYS A 151 -7.27 28.33 9.07
CA LYS A 151 -7.78 29.26 10.08
C LYS A 151 -7.69 28.66 11.48
N ASP A 152 -7.98 27.37 11.61
CA ASP A 152 -7.97 26.69 12.90
C ASP A 152 -6.51 26.49 13.36
N VAL A 153 -5.59 26.16 12.45
CA VAL A 153 -4.14 26.18 12.72
C VAL A 153 -3.64 27.58 13.10
N ALA A 154 -4.07 28.63 12.40
CA ALA A 154 -3.69 30.01 12.75
C ALA A 154 -4.19 30.42 14.14
N THR A 155 -5.36 29.92 14.55
CA THR A 155 -5.92 30.16 15.88
C THR A 155 -5.06 29.47 16.94
N LEU A 156 -4.71 28.19 16.75
CA LEU A 156 -3.80 27.47 17.65
C LEU A 156 -2.43 28.15 17.79
N LEU A 157 -1.82 28.57 16.68
CA LEU A 157 -0.51 29.26 16.71
C LEU A 157 -0.57 30.59 17.46
N LYS A 158 -1.73 31.27 17.45
CA LYS A 158 -1.92 32.51 18.19
C LYS A 158 -2.11 32.25 19.69
N ASP A 159 -2.84 31.20 20.03
CA ASP A 159 -3.18 30.86 21.42
C ASP A 159 -2.01 30.16 22.14
N HIS A 160 -1.11 29.52 21.38
CA HIS A 160 0.05 28.77 21.88
C HIS A 160 1.36 29.28 21.22
N PRO A 161 1.96 30.37 21.72
CA PRO A 161 3.14 30.99 21.10
C PRO A 161 4.42 30.15 21.19
N ASP A 162 4.43 29.10 22.04
CA ASP A 162 5.59 28.22 22.23
C ASP A 162 5.67 27.09 21.18
N ILE A 163 4.71 27.01 20.26
CA ILE A 163 4.73 26.04 19.15
C ILE A 163 5.92 26.33 18.24
N LYS A 164 6.73 25.30 18.00
CA LYS A 164 7.94 25.36 17.16
C LYS A 164 7.82 24.57 15.87
N GLY A 165 6.80 23.72 15.75
CA GLY A 165 6.65 22.88 14.57
C GLY A 165 5.24 22.37 14.34
N ILE A 166 5.04 21.75 13.18
CA ILE A 166 3.79 21.13 12.77
C ILE A 166 4.06 19.78 12.09
N ILE A 167 3.37 18.75 12.57
CA ILE A 167 3.28 17.43 11.96
C ILE A 167 2.11 17.47 10.96
N LEU A 168 2.40 17.14 9.71
CA LEU A 168 1.47 17.13 8.58
C LEU A 168 1.31 15.68 8.11
N ASP A 169 0.27 15.03 8.59
CA ASP A 169 -0.13 13.67 8.19
C ASP A 169 -1.39 13.73 7.34
N CYS A 170 -1.22 14.33 6.17
CA CYS A 170 -2.32 14.83 5.36
C CYS A 170 -2.38 14.17 3.99
N VAL A 171 -3.55 13.69 3.60
CA VAL A 171 -3.80 13.12 2.27
C VAL A 171 -3.88 14.17 1.15
N GLY A 172 -3.86 15.45 1.51
CA GLY A 172 -4.01 16.57 0.59
C GLY A 172 -5.42 17.14 0.59
N GLY A 173 -5.80 17.84 -0.48
CA GLY A 173 -7.11 18.49 -0.58
C GLY A 173 -7.05 19.85 -1.26
N ARG A 174 -7.68 20.86 -0.66
CA ARG A 174 -7.78 22.20 -1.24
C ARG A 174 -6.39 22.85 -1.30
N ILE A 175 -5.88 23.07 -2.52
CA ILE A 175 -4.60 23.75 -2.78
C ILE A 175 -4.51 25.09 -2.02
N TYR A 176 -5.62 25.82 -1.95
CA TYR A 176 -5.67 27.08 -1.22
C TYR A 176 -5.32 26.92 0.28
N GLU A 177 -5.90 25.93 0.95
CA GLU A 177 -5.63 25.67 2.37
C GLU A 177 -4.17 25.27 2.57
N GLY A 178 -3.61 24.47 1.66
CA GLY A 178 -2.17 24.16 1.65
C GLY A 178 -1.30 25.42 1.52
N ARG A 179 -1.70 26.40 0.68
CA ARG A 179 -0.95 27.67 0.52
C ARG A 179 -1.02 28.52 1.77
N GLU A 180 -2.16 28.60 2.42
CA GLU A 180 -2.28 29.35 3.67
C GLU A 180 -1.49 28.68 4.81
N LEU A 181 -1.52 27.35 4.92
CA LEU A 181 -0.67 26.62 5.85
C LEU A 181 0.82 26.89 5.57
N SER A 182 1.24 26.87 4.31
CA SER A 182 2.59 27.25 3.89
C SER A 182 2.97 28.65 4.36
N LYS A 183 2.09 29.65 4.23
CA LYS A 183 2.33 31.01 4.73
C LYS A 183 2.46 31.05 6.24
N LEU A 184 1.58 30.37 6.98
CA LEU A 184 1.63 30.31 8.44
C LEU A 184 2.97 29.71 8.90
N ILE A 185 3.38 28.59 8.31
CA ILE A 185 4.65 27.94 8.59
C ILE A 185 5.84 28.89 8.36
N LEU A 186 5.82 29.63 7.25
CA LEU A 186 6.87 30.62 6.96
C LEU A 186 6.89 31.81 7.93
N ILE A 187 5.71 32.32 8.30
CA ILE A 187 5.57 33.48 9.20
C ILE A 187 6.03 33.13 10.62
N TYR A 188 5.62 31.97 11.12
CA TYR A 188 5.95 31.50 12.47
C TYR A 188 7.28 30.74 12.53
N GLY A 189 7.95 30.53 11.39
CA GLY A 189 9.26 29.87 11.34
C GLY A 189 9.24 28.40 11.74
N LEU A 190 8.12 27.71 11.56
CA LEU A 190 7.89 26.36 12.08
C LEU A 190 8.74 25.30 11.38
N ASP A 191 9.19 24.32 12.15
CA ASP A 191 9.69 23.06 11.61
C ASP A 191 8.51 22.18 11.15
N THR A 192 8.72 21.39 10.10
CA THR A 192 7.68 20.50 9.57
C THR A 192 8.08 19.04 9.70
N TYR A 193 7.08 18.23 10.01
CA TYR A 193 7.21 16.79 10.21
C TYR A 193 6.13 16.07 9.42
N SER A 194 6.37 14.83 9.06
CA SER A 194 5.33 13.92 8.59
C SER A 194 5.68 12.52 9.07
N LEU A 195 4.80 11.91 9.86
CA LEU A 195 5.04 10.64 10.54
C LEU A 195 4.31 9.48 9.87
N LYS A 196 3.17 9.76 9.25
CA LYS A 196 2.33 8.80 8.51
C LYS A 196 2.40 9.03 7.00
N GLY A 197 2.59 10.29 6.59
CA GLY A 197 2.76 10.67 5.19
C GLY A 197 2.04 11.96 4.83
N CYS A 198 2.55 12.65 3.80
CA CYS A 198 2.08 13.97 3.40
C CYS A 198 1.99 14.04 1.87
N TYR A 199 0.78 14.23 1.33
CA TYR A 199 0.49 14.05 -0.09
C TYR A 199 -0.19 15.27 -0.72
N SER A 200 0.04 15.47 -2.02
CA SER A 200 -0.65 16.51 -2.80
C SER A 200 -0.45 17.91 -2.19
N ALA A 201 -1.52 18.70 -2.01
CA ALA A 201 -1.49 20.08 -1.54
C ALA A 201 -0.80 20.27 -0.17
N SER A 202 -0.75 19.25 0.69
CA SER A 202 -0.08 19.35 2.00
C SER A 202 1.46 19.33 1.87
N THR A 203 2.02 18.73 0.81
CA THR A 203 3.48 18.72 0.59
C THR A 203 4.07 20.12 0.45
N MET A 204 3.29 21.08 -0.05
CA MET A 204 3.71 22.47 -0.13
C MET A 204 3.81 23.13 1.25
N ALA A 205 2.86 22.82 2.14
CA ALA A 205 2.95 23.25 3.54
C ALA A 205 4.18 22.62 4.20
N PHE A 206 4.40 21.32 3.98
CA PHE A 206 5.57 20.61 4.50
C PHE A 206 6.90 21.21 4.02
N VAL A 207 7.05 21.47 2.72
CA VAL A 207 8.26 22.09 2.14
C VAL A 207 8.54 23.48 2.70
N SER A 208 7.54 24.16 3.23
CA SER A 208 7.67 25.51 3.78
C SER A 208 8.35 25.55 5.15
N GLY A 209 8.57 24.40 5.79
CA GLY A 209 9.25 24.29 7.08
C GLY A 209 10.67 24.86 7.08
N THR A 210 11.11 25.33 8.24
CA THR A 210 12.50 25.75 8.49
C THR A 210 13.41 24.54 8.39
N ASN A 211 13.22 23.57 9.28
CA ASN A 211 13.70 22.21 9.15
C ASN A 211 12.54 21.28 8.78
N ARG A 212 12.86 20.15 8.16
CA ARG A 212 11.87 19.28 7.48
C ARG A 212 12.24 17.84 7.72
N PHE A 213 11.39 17.10 8.43
CA PHE A 213 11.70 15.77 8.90
C PHE A 213 10.65 14.76 8.46
N LEU A 214 11.11 13.58 8.06
CA LEU A 214 10.24 12.49 7.64
C LEU A 214 10.35 11.32 8.62
N GLY A 215 9.21 10.75 9.01
CA GLY A 215 9.17 9.53 9.81
C GLY A 215 9.84 8.35 9.11
N THR A 216 10.42 7.42 9.86
CA THR A 216 11.06 6.21 9.32
C THR A 216 10.13 5.32 8.48
N GLY A 217 8.80 5.44 8.63
CA GLY A 217 7.79 4.76 7.80
C GLY A 217 6.98 5.69 6.89
N ALA A 218 7.26 7.00 6.89
CA ALA A 218 6.46 8.00 6.18
C ALA A 218 6.93 8.20 4.74
N SER A 219 6.00 8.65 3.89
CA SER A 219 6.28 9.01 2.49
C SER A 219 5.73 10.40 2.13
N LEU A 220 6.36 11.05 1.14
CA LEU A 220 5.88 12.28 0.54
C LEU A 220 5.40 12.00 -0.88
N GLY A 221 4.23 12.51 -1.24
CA GLY A 221 3.59 12.24 -2.53
C GLY A 221 3.31 13.53 -3.29
N PHE A 222 3.87 13.66 -4.49
CA PHE A 222 3.80 14.87 -5.31
C PHE A 222 3.08 14.59 -6.62
N HIS A 223 2.34 15.57 -7.12
CA HIS A 223 1.72 15.52 -8.44
C HIS A 223 1.45 16.94 -8.94
N GLN A 224 1.14 17.10 -10.23
CA GLN A 224 0.72 18.40 -10.77
C GLN A 224 -0.68 18.79 -10.32
N TYR A 225 -1.00 20.08 -10.38
CA TYR A 225 -2.35 20.54 -10.03
C TYR A 225 -3.42 19.93 -10.93
N HIS A 226 -4.39 19.27 -10.31
CA HIS A 226 -5.55 18.71 -10.97
C HIS A 226 -6.78 19.58 -10.70
N LEU A 227 -7.51 19.94 -11.77
CA LEU A 227 -8.80 20.59 -11.64
C LEU A 227 -9.89 19.53 -11.62
N TYR A 228 -10.59 19.42 -10.49
CA TYR A 228 -11.77 18.54 -10.35
C TYR A 228 -12.98 18.97 -11.20
N TYR A 229 -12.89 20.09 -11.92
CA TYR A 229 -13.99 20.65 -12.71
C TYR A 229 -13.53 20.87 -14.15
N GLU A 230 -14.11 20.09 -15.06
CA GLU A 230 -13.98 20.27 -16.51
C GLU A 230 -14.40 21.69 -16.92
N ASP A 231 -13.79 22.22 -18.00
CA ASP A 231 -14.06 23.52 -18.63
C ASP A 231 -13.59 24.80 -17.88
N ILE A 232 -13.02 24.70 -16.67
CA ILE A 232 -12.41 25.84 -15.94
C ILE A 232 -10.96 26.10 -16.37
N ASP A 233 -10.30 25.11 -16.95
CA ASP A 233 -8.95 25.15 -17.52
C ASP A 233 -8.74 26.35 -18.49
N LYS A 234 -9.77 26.73 -19.25
CA LYS A 234 -9.77 27.89 -20.16
C LYS A 234 -9.63 29.24 -19.45
N PHE A 235 -10.00 29.29 -18.17
CA PHE A 235 -10.00 30.52 -17.36
C PHE A 235 -8.89 30.56 -16.31
N VAL A 236 -8.25 29.42 -16.03
CA VAL A 236 -7.18 29.30 -15.03
C VAL A 236 -5.93 28.72 -15.69
N ASN A 237 -4.88 29.54 -15.79
CA ASN A 237 -3.58 29.04 -16.21
C ASN A 237 -2.92 28.27 -15.06
N LEU A 238 -3.13 26.95 -15.04
CA LEU A 238 -2.63 26.05 -14.00
C LEU A 238 -1.12 26.10 -13.85
N LYS A 239 -0.39 26.15 -14.98
CA LYS A 239 1.05 26.26 -14.98
C LYS A 239 1.52 27.52 -14.24
N LYS A 240 0.90 28.66 -14.54
CA LYS A 240 1.18 29.94 -13.86
C LYS A 240 0.81 29.92 -12.38
N GLU A 241 -0.26 29.21 -12.01
CA GLU A 241 -0.60 29.00 -10.60
C GLU A 241 0.46 28.17 -9.89
N GLN A 242 0.84 27.03 -10.45
CA GLN A 242 1.83 26.11 -9.88
C GLN A 242 3.23 26.73 -9.79
N GLU A 243 3.60 27.59 -10.75
CA GLU A 243 4.83 28.38 -10.71
C GLU A 243 4.92 29.28 -9.46
N LYS A 244 3.79 29.70 -8.87
CA LYS A 244 3.81 30.52 -7.65
C LYS A 244 4.40 29.75 -6.48
N ASP A 245 4.02 28.49 -6.32
CA ASP A 245 4.40 27.64 -5.19
C ASP A 245 5.82 27.12 -5.36
N LEU A 246 6.24 26.89 -6.60
CA LEU A 246 7.59 26.44 -6.88
C LEU A 246 8.66 27.50 -6.63
N ARG A 247 8.29 28.78 -6.57
CA ARG A 247 9.18 29.81 -6.03
C ARG A 247 9.51 29.57 -4.56
N ILE A 248 8.58 29.03 -3.78
CA ILE A 248 8.82 28.66 -2.38
C ILE A 248 9.81 27.49 -2.33
N PHE A 249 9.59 26.47 -3.16
CA PHE A 249 10.44 25.28 -3.22
C PHE A 249 11.88 25.63 -3.58
N LYS A 250 12.07 26.48 -4.60
CA LYS A 250 13.40 27.00 -4.99
C LYS A 250 14.05 27.79 -3.86
N ARG A 251 13.30 28.67 -3.17
CA ARG A 251 13.82 29.45 -2.02
C ARG A 251 14.20 28.58 -0.83
N LYS A 252 13.53 27.44 -0.66
CA LYS A 252 13.83 26.44 0.37
C LYS A 252 14.97 25.50 0.00
N GLY A 253 15.63 25.74 -1.12
CA GLY A 253 16.84 25.04 -1.54
C GLY A 253 16.59 23.72 -2.26
N ILE A 254 15.36 23.45 -2.71
CA ILE A 254 15.06 22.22 -3.46
C ILE A 254 15.76 22.26 -4.81
N LYS A 255 16.48 21.17 -5.12
CA LYS A 255 17.23 21.01 -6.36
C LYS A 255 16.34 21.07 -7.60
N LYS A 256 16.87 21.63 -8.68
CA LYS A 256 16.12 21.88 -9.92
C LYS A 256 15.62 20.59 -10.55
N GLU A 257 16.43 19.53 -10.52
CA GLU A 257 16.13 18.22 -11.11
C GLU A 257 14.89 17.60 -10.47
N PHE A 258 14.74 17.75 -9.15
CA PHE A 258 13.55 17.28 -8.43
C PHE A 258 12.29 18.04 -8.85
N LEU A 259 12.40 19.36 -9.02
CA LEU A 259 11.28 20.18 -9.48
C LEU A 259 10.87 19.83 -10.91
N GLU A 260 11.82 19.52 -11.78
CA GLU A 260 11.54 19.05 -13.15
C GLU A 260 10.78 17.72 -13.15
N LYS A 261 11.12 16.77 -12.25
CA LYS A 261 10.35 15.53 -12.09
C LYS A 261 8.94 15.77 -11.54
N LEU A 262 8.78 16.68 -10.58
CA LEU A 262 7.46 17.08 -10.08
C LEU A 262 6.57 17.63 -11.21
N TYR A 263 7.17 18.34 -12.18
CA TYR A 263 6.48 18.79 -13.40
C TYR A 263 6.28 17.70 -14.46
N ALA A 264 6.94 16.56 -14.38
CA ALA A 264 6.70 15.44 -15.30
C ALA A 264 5.60 14.50 -14.77
N ALA A 265 5.34 14.50 -13.46
CA ALA A 265 4.29 13.70 -12.85
C ALA A 265 2.90 14.09 -13.36
N SER A 266 2.04 13.09 -13.59
CA SER A 266 0.63 13.29 -13.96
C SER A 266 -0.09 14.14 -12.90
N GLY A 267 -1.17 14.80 -13.28
CA GLY A 267 -2.09 15.42 -12.32
C GLY A 267 -2.97 14.39 -11.60
N GLU A 268 -3.12 13.20 -12.17
CA GLU A 268 -4.03 12.14 -11.71
C GLU A 268 -3.35 11.14 -10.75
N ASP A 269 -2.02 10.99 -10.85
CA ASP A 269 -1.24 10.02 -10.08
C ASP A 269 -0.24 10.71 -9.14
N LEU A 270 -0.07 10.14 -7.95
CA LEU A 270 0.95 10.55 -7.00
C LEU A 270 2.30 9.91 -7.36
N TRP A 271 3.31 10.75 -7.56
CA TRP A 271 4.71 10.35 -7.60
C TRP A 271 5.28 10.33 -6.17
N PHE A 272 5.86 9.20 -5.78
CA PHE A 272 6.49 8.99 -4.46
C PHE A 272 8.01 8.85 -4.61
N PRO A 273 8.79 9.92 -4.33
CA PRO A 273 10.24 9.85 -4.38
C PRO A 273 10.80 9.01 -3.23
N SER A 274 11.93 8.35 -3.45
CA SER A 274 12.61 7.60 -2.38
C SER A 274 13.18 8.55 -1.32
N ARG A 275 13.43 8.02 -0.11
CA ARG A 275 14.04 8.79 0.97
C ARG A 275 15.38 9.45 0.58
N ASP A 276 16.23 8.70 -0.11
CA ASP A 276 17.53 9.20 -0.57
C ASP A 276 17.36 10.29 -1.63
N GLU A 277 16.34 10.18 -2.49
CA GLU A 277 15.98 11.24 -3.42
C GLU A 277 15.51 12.50 -2.66
N LEU A 278 14.65 12.36 -1.65
CA LEU A 278 14.16 13.49 -0.85
C LEU A 278 15.30 14.19 -0.09
N LEU A 279 16.24 13.45 0.48
CA LEU A 279 17.42 13.99 1.17
C LEU A 279 18.36 14.69 0.18
N SER A 280 18.72 13.99 -0.91
CA SER A 280 19.67 14.50 -1.90
C SER A 280 19.11 15.71 -2.67
N ALA A 281 17.79 15.80 -2.84
CA ALA A 281 17.11 16.94 -3.45
C ALA A 281 16.90 18.11 -2.49
N GLY A 282 17.18 17.95 -1.19
CA GLY A 282 16.93 18.96 -0.17
C GLY A 282 15.45 19.15 0.16
N VAL A 283 14.59 18.17 -0.14
CA VAL A 283 13.17 18.21 0.22
C VAL A 283 12.98 17.94 1.71
N ILE A 284 13.77 17.03 2.27
CA ILE A 284 13.85 16.79 3.72
C ILE A 284 15.28 17.03 4.20
N HIS A 285 15.44 17.38 5.47
CA HIS A 285 16.72 17.60 6.12
C HIS A 285 17.16 16.43 7.00
N GLY A 286 16.23 15.55 7.38
CA GLY A 286 16.51 14.40 8.22
C GLY A 286 15.32 13.45 8.35
N VAL A 287 15.60 12.33 9.01
CA VAL A 287 14.62 11.30 9.35
C VAL A 287 14.47 11.28 10.86
N VAL A 288 13.25 11.11 11.34
CA VAL A 288 12.92 11.03 12.77
C VAL A 288 12.21 9.72 13.08
N ASN A 289 12.44 9.15 14.25
CA ASN A 289 11.59 8.08 14.73
C ASN A 289 10.30 8.71 15.28
N PRO A 290 9.10 8.27 14.85
CA PRO A 290 7.84 8.80 15.39
C PRO A 290 7.77 8.81 16.92
N SER A 291 8.42 7.82 17.55
CA SER A 291 8.54 7.67 19.01
C SER A 291 9.28 8.83 19.71
N ASP A 292 10.10 9.59 18.99
CA ASP A 292 10.89 10.70 19.54
C ASP A 292 10.08 12.00 19.67
N LEU A 293 8.93 12.07 18.99
CA LEU A 293 8.06 13.27 18.90
C LEU A 293 6.74 13.09 19.66
N THR A 294 6.51 11.90 20.20
CA THR A 294 5.46 11.62 21.17
C THR A 294 6.02 11.85 22.58
N PRO A 295 5.35 12.60 23.46
CA PRO A 295 5.51 12.33 24.88
C PRO A 295 5.26 10.84 25.09
N LEU A 296 6.06 10.19 25.93
CA LEU A 296 5.68 8.93 26.58
C LEU A 296 4.46 9.20 27.48
N GLU A 297 3.32 9.58 26.90
CA GLU A 297 2.05 9.14 27.44
C GLU A 297 2.14 7.63 27.47
N ARG A 298 2.00 7.03 28.65
CA ARG A 298 1.86 5.59 28.78
C ARG A 298 0.69 5.18 27.88
N MET A 299 1.00 4.65 26.71
CA MET A 299 0.07 3.81 25.96
C MET A 299 -0.01 2.48 26.70
N GLU A 300 -0.70 2.50 27.84
CA GLU A 300 -1.24 1.29 28.46
C GLU A 300 -2.73 1.08 28.14
N ASP A 301 -3.41 2.02 27.46
CA ASP A 301 -4.89 2.00 27.39
C ASP A 301 -5.54 1.94 25.98
N ILE A 302 -4.80 1.59 24.92
CA ILE A 302 -5.46 0.94 23.78
C ILE A 302 -5.11 -0.54 23.87
N ASN A 303 -6.06 -1.31 24.38
CA ASN A 303 -5.94 -2.75 24.38
C ASN A 303 -6.21 -3.26 22.95
N VAL A 304 -5.19 -3.16 22.09
CA VAL A 304 -5.23 -3.60 20.67
C VAL A 304 -5.79 -5.02 20.56
N ARG A 305 -5.52 -5.87 21.55
CA ARG A 305 -6.11 -7.20 21.63
C ARG A 305 -7.65 -7.15 21.71
N GLU A 306 -8.25 -6.36 22.59
CA GLU A 306 -9.71 -6.31 22.77
C GLU A 306 -10.42 -5.73 21.55
N GLU A 307 -9.87 -4.66 20.96
CA GLU A 307 -10.42 -4.06 19.73
C GLU A 307 -10.44 -5.05 18.55
N PHE A 308 -9.40 -5.89 18.42
CA PHE A 308 -9.37 -6.92 17.37
C PHE A 308 -10.32 -8.08 17.70
N LEU A 309 -10.53 -8.41 18.97
CA LEU A 309 -11.49 -9.44 19.38
C LEU A 309 -12.96 -9.03 19.15
N ASP A 310 -13.27 -7.75 18.96
CA ASP A 310 -14.61 -7.36 18.52
C ASP A 310 -14.93 -7.86 17.11
N ILE A 311 -13.91 -8.07 16.27
CA ILE A 311 -14.05 -8.58 14.91
C ILE A 311 -14.18 -10.12 14.93
N PRO A 312 -15.25 -10.71 14.35
CA PRO A 312 -15.53 -12.15 14.43
C PRO A 312 -14.39 -13.07 14.00
N VAL A 313 -13.68 -12.75 12.91
CA VAL A 313 -12.60 -13.60 12.38
C VAL A 313 -11.46 -13.76 13.38
N TYR A 314 -11.11 -12.71 14.10
CA TYR A 314 -10.03 -12.73 15.10
C TYR A 314 -10.41 -13.53 16.35
N ARG A 315 -11.69 -13.56 16.73
CA ARG A 315 -12.18 -14.50 17.77
C ARG A 315 -12.04 -15.95 17.33
N THR A 316 -12.34 -16.24 16.07
CA THR A 316 -12.18 -17.57 15.50
C THR A 316 -10.69 -17.98 15.48
N ILE A 317 -9.80 -17.08 15.03
CA ILE A 317 -8.35 -17.32 15.05
C ILE A 317 -7.86 -17.53 16.48
N GLN A 318 -8.25 -16.70 17.44
CA GLN A 318 -7.88 -16.89 18.85
C GLN A 318 -8.30 -18.25 19.39
N LYS A 319 -9.49 -18.75 18.98
CA LYS A 319 -10.03 -20.03 19.45
C LYS A 319 -9.30 -21.24 18.87
N TYR A 320 -9.03 -21.27 17.57
CA TYR A 320 -8.48 -22.46 16.87
C TYR A 320 -6.97 -22.37 16.61
N GLU A 321 -6.42 -21.15 16.50
CA GLU A 321 -5.05 -20.82 16.08
C GLU A 321 -4.42 -19.75 17.01
N PRO A 322 -4.34 -20.01 18.33
CA PRO A 322 -3.95 -18.99 19.32
C PRO A 322 -2.55 -18.44 19.11
N GLU A 323 -1.59 -19.26 18.65
CA GLU A 323 -0.22 -18.80 18.36
C GLU A 323 -0.18 -17.80 17.20
N VAL A 324 -0.96 -18.04 16.15
CA VAL A 324 -1.10 -17.12 15.01
C VAL A 324 -1.77 -15.82 15.46
N PHE A 325 -2.78 -15.90 16.32
CA PHE A 325 -3.42 -14.72 16.90
C PHE A 325 -2.41 -13.86 17.67
N GLU A 326 -1.57 -14.46 18.52
CA GLU A 326 -0.54 -13.74 19.26
C GLU A 326 0.51 -13.11 18.35
N GLN A 327 0.89 -13.79 17.25
CA GLN A 327 1.79 -13.22 16.25
C GLN A 327 1.18 -11.99 15.59
N ILE A 328 -0.09 -12.05 15.18
CA ILE A 328 -0.79 -10.91 14.58
C ILE A 328 -0.79 -9.71 15.52
N ILE A 329 -1.18 -9.92 16.78
CA ILE A 329 -1.22 -8.86 17.78
C ILE A 329 0.17 -8.28 18.03
N THR A 330 1.21 -9.11 18.04
CA THR A 330 2.60 -8.68 18.21
C THR A 330 3.05 -7.79 17.07
N ASP A 331 2.86 -8.23 15.83
CA ASP A 331 3.30 -7.49 14.64
C ASP A 331 2.53 -6.18 14.47
N ILE A 332 1.21 -6.19 14.71
CA ILE A 332 0.39 -4.97 14.68
C ILE A 332 0.83 -4.00 15.76
N ASN A 333 1.11 -4.47 16.98
CA ASN A 333 1.61 -3.62 18.06
C ASN A 333 2.98 -3.02 17.73
N GLU A 334 3.87 -3.79 17.09
CA GLU A 334 5.17 -3.28 16.64
C GLU A 334 5.00 -2.20 15.56
N GLN A 335 4.18 -2.46 14.54
CA GLN A 335 3.86 -1.49 13.49
C GLN A 335 3.22 -0.22 14.07
N TYR A 336 2.30 -0.38 15.04
CA TYR A 336 1.64 0.73 15.72
C TYR A 336 2.63 1.56 16.53
N LYS A 337 3.52 0.92 17.30
CA LYS A 337 4.62 1.58 18.03
C LYS A 337 5.57 2.31 17.08
N ASN A 338 5.80 1.76 15.89
CA ASN A 338 6.64 2.36 14.85
C ASN A 338 5.94 3.49 14.08
N GLY A 339 4.70 3.86 14.44
CA GLY A 339 3.96 4.97 13.84
C GLY A 339 3.38 4.65 12.46
N SER A 340 3.23 3.37 12.12
CA SER A 340 2.66 2.92 10.84
C SER A 340 1.22 3.41 10.64
N THR A 341 0.84 3.61 9.38
CA THR A 341 -0.51 4.08 8.99
C THR A 341 -1.58 3.03 9.30
N LEU A 342 -2.84 3.44 9.47
CA LEU A 342 -3.96 2.51 9.68
C LEU A 342 -4.05 1.45 8.57
N ILE A 343 -3.81 1.86 7.31
CA ILE A 343 -3.76 0.96 6.14
C ILE A 343 -2.67 -0.10 6.34
N LYS A 344 -1.49 0.29 6.83
CA LYS A 344 -0.38 -0.65 7.04
C LYS A 344 -0.66 -1.65 8.18
N LEU A 345 -1.39 -1.22 9.21
CA LEU A 345 -1.84 -2.10 10.28
C LEU A 345 -2.88 -3.12 9.77
N GLN A 346 -3.83 -2.66 8.94
CA GLN A 346 -4.81 -3.53 8.30
C GLN A 346 -4.17 -4.52 7.32
N GLU A 347 -3.22 -4.06 6.48
CA GLU A 347 -2.42 -4.93 5.61
C GLU A 347 -1.71 -6.02 6.42
N THR A 348 -1.11 -5.65 7.56
CA THR A 348 -0.41 -6.60 8.44
C THR A 348 -1.36 -7.69 8.94
N GLY A 349 -2.54 -7.31 9.44
CA GLY A 349 -3.56 -8.27 9.87
C GLY A 349 -4.09 -9.15 8.72
N ALA A 350 -4.38 -8.55 7.56
CA ALA A 350 -4.90 -9.25 6.39
C ALA A 350 -3.90 -10.28 5.82
N ASN A 351 -2.60 -9.97 5.83
CA ASN A 351 -1.58 -10.90 5.34
C ASN A 351 -1.52 -12.18 6.18
N HIS A 352 -1.52 -12.04 7.51
CA HIS A 352 -1.57 -13.20 8.41
C HIS A 352 -2.84 -14.03 8.21
N ILE A 353 -3.99 -13.36 8.06
CA ILE A 353 -5.26 -14.01 7.77
C ILE A 353 -5.19 -14.79 6.46
N MET A 354 -4.60 -14.21 5.41
CA MET A 354 -4.50 -14.85 4.09
C MET A 354 -3.59 -16.09 4.12
N VAL A 355 -2.44 -15.98 4.78
CA VAL A 355 -1.52 -17.13 4.97
C VAL A 355 -2.23 -18.25 5.72
N LEU A 356 -2.95 -17.91 6.78
CA LEU A 356 -3.72 -18.88 7.56
C LEU A 356 -4.84 -19.52 6.72
N ALA A 357 -5.60 -18.72 5.99
CA ALA A 357 -6.68 -19.19 5.12
C ALA A 357 -6.15 -20.15 4.04
N ASN A 358 -5.04 -19.81 3.37
CA ASN A 358 -4.43 -20.66 2.35
C ASN A 358 -3.99 -22.02 2.90
N ARG A 359 -3.45 -22.04 4.13
CA ARG A 359 -3.07 -23.30 4.81
C ARG A 359 -4.28 -24.18 5.11
N LEU A 360 -5.42 -23.59 5.48
CA LEU A 360 -6.60 -24.30 5.98
C LEU A 360 -7.66 -24.59 4.90
N LEU A 361 -7.61 -23.88 3.77
CA LEU A 361 -8.52 -24.05 2.63
C LEU A 361 -8.61 -25.52 2.17
N PRO A 362 -7.50 -26.25 1.96
CA PRO A 362 -7.57 -27.66 1.54
C PRO A 362 -8.29 -28.56 2.56
N MET A 363 -8.28 -28.18 3.83
CA MET A 363 -8.87 -28.90 4.94
C MET A 363 -10.35 -28.52 5.17
N SER A 364 -10.87 -27.55 4.41
CA SER A 364 -12.24 -27.06 4.57
C SER A 364 -13.28 -27.95 3.88
N SER A 365 -14.54 -27.77 4.27
CA SER A 365 -15.66 -28.50 3.66
C SER A 365 -15.86 -28.14 2.18
N ASN A 366 -16.59 -28.99 1.46
CA ASN A 366 -16.91 -28.76 0.05
C ASN A 366 -17.70 -27.45 -0.14
N GLU A 367 -18.65 -27.17 0.75
CA GLU A 367 -19.47 -25.96 0.72
C GLU A 367 -18.61 -24.70 0.89
N THR A 368 -17.65 -24.73 1.81
CA THR A 368 -16.75 -23.60 2.09
C THR A 368 -15.78 -23.37 0.94
N LEU A 369 -15.21 -24.42 0.35
CA LEU A 369 -14.34 -24.32 -0.83
C LEU A 369 -15.07 -23.68 -2.02
N ILE A 370 -16.26 -24.17 -2.32
CA ILE A 370 -17.10 -23.66 -3.42
C ILE A 370 -17.50 -22.21 -3.15
N GLY A 371 -17.91 -21.89 -1.91
CA GLY A 371 -18.27 -20.54 -1.51
C GLY A 371 -17.12 -19.54 -1.65
N PHE A 372 -15.92 -19.94 -1.20
CA PHE A 372 -14.71 -19.14 -1.35
C PHE A 372 -14.38 -18.87 -2.83
N ALA A 373 -14.40 -19.92 -3.67
CA ALA A 373 -14.16 -19.77 -5.11
C ALA A 373 -15.19 -18.85 -5.79
N GLN A 374 -16.47 -18.93 -5.42
CA GLN A 374 -17.50 -18.04 -5.95
C GLN A 374 -17.24 -16.57 -5.60
N ILE A 375 -16.84 -16.30 -4.35
CA ILE A 375 -16.52 -14.92 -3.92
C ILE A 375 -15.31 -14.39 -4.67
N MET A 376 -14.28 -15.21 -4.89
CA MET A 376 -13.15 -14.82 -5.72
C MET A 376 -13.59 -14.46 -7.14
N ILE A 377 -14.41 -15.29 -7.79
CA ILE A 377 -14.96 -15.02 -9.13
C ILE A 377 -15.71 -13.69 -9.16
N ASP A 378 -16.64 -13.48 -8.22
CA ASP A 378 -17.47 -12.28 -8.18
C ASP A 378 -16.64 -11.01 -7.93
N THR A 379 -15.59 -11.14 -7.10
CA THR A 379 -14.63 -10.08 -6.82
C THR A 379 -13.83 -9.73 -8.07
N LEU A 380 -13.24 -10.72 -8.73
CA LEU A 380 -12.44 -10.53 -9.94
C LEU A 380 -13.27 -9.90 -11.07
N LYS A 381 -14.51 -10.35 -11.29
CA LYS A 381 -15.42 -9.75 -12.28
C LYS A 381 -15.66 -8.27 -12.05
N LYS A 382 -15.94 -7.88 -10.79
CA LYS A 382 -16.14 -6.48 -10.41
C LYS A 382 -14.89 -5.64 -10.65
N LEU A 383 -13.71 -6.18 -10.34
CA LEU A 383 -12.44 -5.49 -10.56
C LEU A 383 -12.16 -5.28 -12.05
N VAL A 384 -12.33 -6.33 -12.86
CA VAL A 384 -12.14 -6.27 -14.32
C VAL A 384 -13.09 -5.26 -14.98
N GLU A 385 -14.34 -5.17 -14.53
CA GLU A 385 -15.31 -4.18 -15.05
C GLU A 385 -14.86 -2.73 -14.80
N LYS A 386 -14.17 -2.48 -13.67
CA LYS A 386 -13.69 -1.13 -13.31
C LYS A 386 -12.41 -0.78 -14.05
N ASP A 387 -11.41 -1.63 -13.92
CA ASP A 387 -10.11 -1.50 -14.57
C ASP A 387 -9.39 -2.86 -14.47
N PRO A 388 -9.05 -3.51 -15.59
CA PRO A 388 -8.36 -4.79 -15.61
C PRO A 388 -7.07 -4.86 -14.78
N LEU A 389 -6.37 -3.73 -14.59
CA LEU A 389 -5.18 -3.67 -13.74
C LEU A 389 -5.52 -3.97 -12.27
N LEU A 390 -6.73 -3.64 -11.79
CA LEU A 390 -7.13 -3.88 -10.40
C LEU A 390 -7.24 -5.36 -10.07
N CYS A 391 -7.64 -6.19 -11.04
CA CYS A 391 -7.62 -7.65 -10.90
C CYS A 391 -6.18 -8.16 -10.71
N LEU A 392 -5.20 -7.64 -11.47
CA LEU A 392 -3.80 -8.00 -11.29
C LEU A 392 -3.22 -7.47 -9.98
N LYS A 393 -3.64 -6.28 -9.52
CA LYS A 393 -3.28 -5.78 -8.18
C LYS A 393 -3.86 -6.65 -7.06
N TRP A 394 -5.02 -7.25 -7.26
CA TRP A 394 -5.64 -8.17 -6.30
C TRP A 394 -4.92 -9.52 -6.27
N LEU A 395 -4.63 -10.10 -7.44
CA LEU A 395 -3.97 -11.40 -7.55
C LEU A 395 -2.46 -11.32 -7.24
N TYR A 396 -1.80 -10.22 -7.61
CA TYR A 396 -0.34 -10.04 -7.58
C TYR A 396 0.06 -8.63 -7.12
N PRO A 397 -0.27 -8.24 -5.87
CA PRO A 397 -0.04 -6.90 -5.34
C PRO A 397 1.45 -6.50 -5.31
N GLU A 398 2.37 -7.45 -5.15
CA GLU A 398 3.81 -7.18 -5.10
C GLU A 398 4.36 -6.64 -6.42
N GLN A 399 3.80 -7.08 -7.55
CA GLN A 399 4.27 -6.68 -8.88
C GLN A 399 3.47 -5.50 -9.45
N TYR A 400 2.16 -5.49 -9.23
CA TYR A 400 1.27 -4.50 -9.85
C TYR A 400 0.91 -3.34 -8.92
N GLY A 401 1.36 -3.38 -7.66
CA GLY A 401 1.09 -2.39 -6.62
C GLY A 401 -0.14 -2.74 -5.79
N THR A 402 -0.20 -2.20 -4.56
CA THR A 402 -1.28 -2.50 -3.63
C THR A 402 -2.63 -1.96 -4.12
N LEU A 403 -3.68 -2.73 -3.87
CA LEU A 403 -5.05 -2.31 -4.11
C LEU A 403 -5.60 -1.65 -2.85
N ASP A 404 -6.09 -0.41 -2.97
CA ASP A 404 -6.90 0.21 -1.92
C ASP A 404 -8.30 -0.42 -1.93
N ILE A 405 -8.46 -1.54 -1.22
CA ILE A 405 -9.69 -2.34 -1.18
C ILE A 405 -10.88 -1.48 -0.75
N LEU A 406 -10.70 -0.56 0.21
CA LEU A 406 -11.75 0.30 0.75
C LEU A 406 -12.28 1.32 -0.26
N LYS A 407 -11.49 1.66 -1.28
CA LYS A 407 -11.94 2.52 -2.39
C LYS A 407 -12.90 1.80 -3.35
N TYR A 408 -12.74 0.49 -3.51
CA TYR A 408 -13.45 -0.28 -4.54
C TYR A 408 -14.52 -1.22 -3.99
N PHE A 409 -14.44 -1.56 -2.70
CA PHE A 409 -15.36 -2.46 -2.03
C PHE A 409 -15.98 -1.78 -0.81
N PRO A 410 -17.32 -1.73 -0.70
CA PRO A 410 -17.99 -1.27 0.50
C PRO A 410 -17.76 -2.26 1.66
N GLN A 411 -18.02 -1.79 2.90
CA GLN A 411 -17.89 -2.53 4.16
C GLN A 411 -18.54 -3.93 4.14
N GLU A 412 -19.60 -4.12 3.34
CA GLU A 412 -20.31 -5.39 3.15
C GLU A 412 -19.41 -6.52 2.59
N VAL A 413 -18.37 -6.20 1.82
CA VAL A 413 -17.44 -7.21 1.27
C VAL A 413 -16.40 -7.63 2.30
N GLU A 414 -16.02 -6.74 3.21
CA GLU A 414 -15.12 -7.05 4.32
C GLU A 414 -15.77 -8.00 5.32
N GLU A 415 -17.04 -7.78 5.64
CA GLU A 415 -17.84 -8.69 6.47
C GLU A 415 -17.95 -10.08 5.83
N LEU A 416 -18.23 -10.13 4.53
CA LEU A 416 -18.31 -11.39 3.79
C LEU A 416 -16.98 -12.16 3.78
N PHE A 417 -15.85 -11.45 3.61
CA PHE A 417 -14.52 -12.07 3.65
C PHE A 417 -14.20 -12.64 5.04
N ASN A 418 -14.48 -11.88 6.10
CA ASN A 418 -14.27 -12.30 7.49
C ASN A 418 -15.12 -13.53 7.85
N ASP A 419 -16.36 -13.60 7.37
CA ASP A 419 -17.24 -14.76 7.56
C ASP A 419 -16.68 -16.01 6.87
N VAL A 420 -16.19 -15.85 5.63
CA VAL A 420 -15.66 -16.97 4.85
C VAL A 420 -14.38 -17.52 5.46
N VAL A 421 -13.46 -16.64 5.89
CA VAL A 421 -12.25 -17.06 6.62
C VAL A 421 -12.63 -17.76 7.93
N SER A 422 -13.62 -17.23 8.67
CA SER A 422 -14.10 -17.89 9.89
C SER A 422 -14.63 -19.30 9.61
N ASN A 423 -15.34 -19.48 8.50
CA ASN A 423 -15.82 -20.80 8.07
C ASN A 423 -14.68 -21.72 7.62
N ILE A 424 -13.67 -21.21 6.91
CA ILE A 424 -12.46 -21.96 6.53
C ILE A 424 -11.77 -22.51 7.77
N ILE A 425 -11.54 -21.65 8.77
CA ILE A 425 -10.90 -22.06 10.03
C ILE A 425 -11.78 -23.08 10.74
N THR A 426 -13.06 -22.77 10.97
CA THR A 426 -13.95 -23.66 11.74
C THR A 426 -14.10 -25.02 11.08
N ASP A 427 -14.30 -25.07 9.76
CA ASP A 427 -14.48 -26.32 9.03
C ASP A 427 -13.23 -27.19 9.05
N ALA A 428 -12.04 -26.58 8.94
CA ALA A 428 -10.77 -27.32 8.95
C ALA A 428 -10.55 -28.11 10.25
N TYR A 429 -11.13 -27.65 11.37
CA TYR A 429 -11.03 -28.32 12.67
C TYR A 429 -12.25 -29.18 13.02
N GLU A 430 -13.45 -28.81 12.56
CA GLU A 430 -14.70 -29.44 13.00
C GLU A 430 -15.28 -30.45 12.01
N LYS A 431 -14.85 -30.45 10.73
CA LYS A 431 -15.41 -31.33 9.70
C LYS A 431 -14.37 -32.31 9.18
N GLU A 432 -14.82 -33.52 8.85
CA GLU A 432 -13.97 -34.52 8.23
C GLU A 432 -13.64 -34.15 6.77
N ILE A 433 -12.35 -34.21 6.43
CA ILE A 433 -11.84 -33.90 5.09
C ILE A 433 -12.10 -35.11 4.17
N PRO A 434 -12.83 -34.95 3.06
CA PRO A 434 -13.05 -36.05 2.11
C PRO A 434 -11.74 -36.47 1.41
N LEU A 435 -11.55 -37.77 1.22
CA LEU A 435 -10.48 -38.31 0.37
C LEU A 435 -10.61 -37.79 -1.07
N VAL A 436 -9.52 -37.21 -1.58
CA VAL A 436 -9.42 -36.72 -2.96
C VAL A 436 -8.93 -37.84 -3.87
N ASP A 437 -9.67 -38.09 -4.94
CA ASP A 437 -9.22 -38.95 -6.04
C ASP A 437 -8.37 -38.09 -7.00
N LEU A 438 -7.05 -38.16 -6.82
CA LEU A 438 -6.09 -37.32 -7.55
C LEU A 438 -6.12 -37.59 -9.05
N GLU A 439 -6.23 -38.87 -9.46
CA GLU A 439 -6.24 -39.26 -10.87
C GLU A 439 -7.50 -38.73 -11.59
N ALA A 440 -8.66 -38.81 -10.93
CA ALA A 440 -9.90 -38.26 -11.46
C ALA A 440 -9.86 -36.71 -11.56
N VAL A 441 -9.25 -36.05 -10.57
CA VAL A 441 -9.09 -34.59 -10.56
C VAL A 441 -8.16 -34.12 -11.67
N GLU A 442 -6.98 -34.72 -11.81
CA GLU A 442 -5.99 -34.37 -12.85
C GLU A 442 -6.60 -34.52 -14.26
N LEU A 443 -7.30 -35.63 -14.50
CA LEU A 443 -8.00 -35.85 -15.77
C LEU A 443 -9.07 -34.78 -16.03
N GLN A 444 -9.79 -34.34 -15.00
CA GLN A 444 -10.82 -33.31 -15.15
C GLN A 444 -10.21 -31.93 -15.40
N ILE A 445 -9.10 -31.58 -14.75
CA ILE A 445 -8.36 -30.33 -15.00
C ILE A 445 -7.89 -30.27 -16.46
N GLN A 446 -7.39 -31.38 -17.02
CA GLN A 446 -7.01 -31.46 -18.44
C GLN A 446 -8.19 -31.19 -19.37
N LYS A 447 -9.39 -31.70 -19.05
CA LYS A 447 -10.60 -31.42 -19.84
C LYS A 447 -10.98 -29.94 -19.78
N ILE A 448 -10.90 -29.31 -18.61
CA ILE A 448 -11.16 -27.87 -18.46
C ILE A 448 -10.14 -27.05 -19.26
N ALA A 449 -8.85 -27.42 -19.21
CA ALA A 449 -7.83 -26.76 -20.01
C ALA A 449 -8.13 -26.86 -21.52
N LEU A 450 -8.62 -28.01 -22.00
CA LEU A 450 -9.07 -28.17 -23.38
C LEU A 450 -10.30 -27.31 -23.71
N GLN A 451 -11.23 -27.10 -22.77
CA GLN A 451 -12.39 -26.24 -22.95
C GLN A 451 -12.03 -24.74 -23.01
N LEU A 452 -11.03 -24.31 -22.23
CA LEU A 452 -10.51 -22.95 -22.25
C LEU A 452 -9.78 -22.58 -23.56
N GLY A 453 -9.26 -23.58 -24.28
CA GLY A 453 -8.56 -23.36 -25.55
C GLY A 453 -7.37 -22.42 -25.39
N ASP A 454 -7.30 -21.36 -26.20
CA ASP A 454 -6.21 -20.38 -26.19
C ASP A 454 -6.08 -19.64 -24.85
N ASP A 455 -7.15 -19.55 -24.05
CA ASP A 455 -7.12 -18.83 -22.78
C ASP A 455 -6.42 -19.65 -21.68
N ALA A 456 -6.35 -20.99 -21.82
CA ALA A 456 -5.51 -21.83 -20.97
C ALA A 456 -4.03 -21.44 -21.07
N LEU A 457 -3.60 -20.97 -22.26
CA LEU A 457 -2.24 -20.51 -22.48
C LEU A 457 -1.96 -19.18 -21.74
N TYR A 458 -2.95 -18.30 -21.59
CA TYR A 458 -2.78 -17.06 -20.82
C TYR A 458 -2.59 -17.34 -19.32
N ILE A 459 -3.32 -18.33 -18.79
CA ILE A 459 -3.11 -18.81 -17.42
C ILE A 459 -1.72 -19.43 -17.29
N ALA A 460 -1.32 -20.26 -18.26
CA ALA A 460 -0.04 -20.99 -18.24
C ALA A 460 1.21 -20.12 -18.47
N ILE A 461 1.12 -19.04 -19.26
CA ILE A 461 2.24 -18.10 -19.50
C ILE A 461 2.50 -17.23 -18.25
N GLY A 462 1.51 -17.09 -17.36
CA GLY A 462 1.59 -16.24 -16.19
C GLY A 462 1.43 -14.74 -16.53
N HIS A 463 1.50 -13.92 -15.50
CA HIS A 463 1.25 -12.48 -15.60
C HIS A 463 2.51 -11.65 -15.94
N GLU A 464 3.72 -12.22 -15.88
CA GLU A 464 4.99 -11.47 -15.91
C GLU A 464 5.29 -10.72 -17.22
N LYS A 465 4.57 -11.02 -18.31
CA LYS A 465 4.80 -10.44 -19.65
C LYS A 465 3.63 -9.59 -20.16
N LEU A 466 2.64 -9.33 -19.32
CA LEU A 466 1.48 -8.52 -19.71
C LEU A 466 1.88 -7.04 -19.74
N GLN A 467 1.53 -6.31 -20.81
CA GLN A 467 2.00 -4.93 -21.02
C GLN A 467 0.87 -3.90 -21.17
N ASN A 468 -0.37 -4.34 -21.36
CA ASN A 468 -1.48 -3.44 -21.65
C ASN A 468 -2.81 -3.95 -21.10
N SER A 469 -3.78 -3.05 -21.03
CA SER A 469 -5.11 -3.29 -20.46
C SER A 469 -5.86 -4.46 -21.13
N ASP A 470 -5.69 -4.67 -22.44
CA ASP A 470 -6.37 -5.78 -23.14
C ASP A 470 -5.79 -7.13 -22.73
N GLN A 471 -4.48 -7.21 -22.54
CA GLN A 471 -3.79 -8.41 -22.03
C GLN A 471 -4.14 -8.67 -20.57
N TYR A 472 -4.21 -7.63 -19.73
CA TYR A 472 -4.66 -7.76 -18.33
C TYR A 472 -6.09 -8.30 -18.28
N LYS A 473 -6.98 -7.73 -19.10
CA LYS A 473 -8.37 -8.15 -19.19
C LYS A 473 -8.47 -9.62 -19.60
N ARG A 474 -7.76 -10.01 -20.66
CA ARG A 474 -7.80 -11.39 -21.16
C ARG A 474 -7.25 -12.40 -20.15
N TYR A 475 -6.18 -12.05 -19.43
CA TYR A 475 -5.63 -12.89 -18.36
C TYR A 475 -6.64 -13.08 -17.23
N CYS A 476 -7.26 -11.99 -16.77
CA CYS A 476 -8.26 -12.04 -15.70
C CYS A 476 -9.54 -12.76 -16.13
N ASP A 477 -10.02 -12.55 -17.36
CA ASP A 477 -11.15 -13.28 -17.92
C ASP A 477 -10.85 -14.79 -18.00
N ALA A 478 -9.62 -15.17 -18.35
CA ALA A 478 -9.19 -16.56 -18.38
C ALA A 478 -9.21 -17.19 -16.97
N GLN A 479 -8.67 -16.51 -15.96
CA GLN A 479 -8.71 -16.94 -14.56
C GLN A 479 -10.17 -17.13 -14.07
N ILE A 480 -11.04 -16.15 -14.36
CA ILE A 480 -12.47 -16.23 -14.02
C ILE A 480 -13.11 -17.45 -14.68
N SER A 481 -12.88 -17.62 -15.99
CA SER A 481 -13.47 -18.72 -16.77
C SER A 481 -13.00 -20.08 -16.27
N PHE A 482 -11.74 -20.19 -15.84
CA PHE A 482 -11.22 -21.42 -15.26
C PHE A 482 -11.96 -21.83 -13.98
N PHE A 483 -12.11 -20.91 -13.03
CA PHE A 483 -12.88 -21.19 -11.81
C PHE A 483 -14.37 -21.43 -12.08
N GLU A 484 -14.97 -20.73 -13.04
CA GLU A 484 -16.36 -20.98 -13.44
C GLU A 484 -16.57 -22.38 -14.01
N LEU A 485 -15.63 -22.88 -14.82
CA LEU A 485 -15.68 -24.24 -15.34
C LEU A 485 -15.50 -25.28 -14.23
N ILE A 486 -14.66 -25.01 -13.23
CA ILE A 486 -14.55 -25.87 -12.04
C ILE A 486 -15.89 -25.92 -11.28
N LEU A 487 -16.52 -24.76 -11.06
CA LEU A 487 -17.79 -24.68 -10.34
C LEU A 487 -18.99 -25.22 -11.14
N ALA A 488 -18.83 -25.43 -12.45
CA ALA A 488 -19.84 -26.05 -13.31
C ALA A 488 -19.88 -27.58 -13.19
N GLU A 489 -18.83 -28.21 -12.65
CA GLU A 489 -18.81 -29.64 -12.34
C GLU A 489 -19.75 -29.98 -11.17
N ASP A 490 -19.96 -31.29 -10.91
CA ASP A 490 -20.70 -31.69 -9.72
C ASP A 490 -19.99 -31.22 -8.45
N LYS A 491 -20.75 -30.91 -7.39
CA LYS A 491 -20.23 -30.31 -6.15
C LYS A 491 -19.04 -31.07 -5.55
N ARG A 492 -19.01 -32.39 -5.67
CA ARG A 492 -17.93 -33.19 -5.11
C ARG A 492 -16.68 -33.07 -5.98
N MET A 493 -16.82 -33.16 -7.29
CA MET A 493 -15.70 -32.95 -8.23
C MET A 493 -15.14 -31.53 -8.13
N ALA A 494 -15.99 -30.51 -8.17
CA ALA A 494 -15.58 -29.11 -8.03
C ALA A 494 -14.78 -28.87 -6.74
N ALA A 495 -15.28 -29.35 -5.60
CA ALA A 495 -14.59 -29.23 -4.33
C ALA A 495 -13.26 -30.02 -4.29
N ASN A 496 -13.21 -31.22 -4.89
CA ASN A 496 -11.97 -32.00 -4.99
C ASN A 496 -10.92 -31.30 -5.84
N MET A 497 -11.32 -30.67 -6.95
CA MET A 497 -10.43 -29.89 -7.81
C MET A 497 -9.91 -28.65 -7.09
N LEU A 498 -10.77 -27.88 -6.42
CA LEU A 498 -10.37 -26.72 -5.60
C LEU A 498 -9.43 -27.15 -4.48
N ARG A 499 -9.76 -28.25 -3.78
CA ARG A 499 -8.92 -28.81 -2.72
C ARG A 499 -7.56 -29.21 -3.25
N TYR A 500 -7.51 -29.86 -4.40
CA TYR A 500 -6.25 -30.22 -5.07
C TYR A 500 -5.43 -28.97 -5.42
N MET A 501 -6.04 -27.95 -6.02
CA MET A 501 -5.36 -26.71 -6.38
C MET A 501 -4.82 -25.95 -5.16
N PHE A 502 -5.63 -25.79 -4.11
CA PHE A 502 -5.20 -25.11 -2.90
C PHE A 502 -4.21 -25.96 -2.09
N ALA A 503 -4.29 -27.30 -2.16
CA ALA A 503 -3.33 -28.18 -1.52
C ALA A 503 -1.96 -28.05 -2.18
N GLN A 504 -1.91 -28.01 -3.53
CA GLN A 504 -0.68 -27.70 -4.26
C GLN A 504 -0.15 -26.33 -3.86
N ALA A 505 -0.99 -25.28 -3.82
CA ALA A 505 -0.57 -23.95 -3.34
C ALA A 505 -0.06 -23.93 -1.87
N ALA A 506 -0.57 -24.82 -1.01
CA ALA A 506 -0.17 -24.95 0.39
C ALA A 506 1.09 -25.82 0.59
N THR A 507 1.32 -26.83 -0.26
CA THR A 507 2.57 -27.61 -0.30
C THR A 507 3.68 -26.92 -1.09
N ASP A 508 3.29 -26.00 -1.98
CA ASP A 508 4.15 -25.10 -2.74
C ASP A 508 4.47 -23.81 -1.97
N GLY A 509 4.02 -23.65 -0.72
CA GLY A 509 4.46 -22.61 0.23
C GLY A 509 4.82 -21.27 -0.41
N SER A 510 3.97 -20.74 -1.30
CA SER A 510 4.34 -19.70 -2.26
C SER A 510 4.40 -18.30 -1.63
N ALA A 511 5.45 -18.07 -0.84
CA ALA A 511 6.42 -17.08 -1.27
C ALA A 511 6.99 -17.62 -2.59
N SER A 512 6.76 -16.89 -3.67
CA SER A 512 7.14 -17.21 -5.06
C SER A 512 8.28 -18.23 -5.22
N ASP A 513 8.06 -19.28 -6.00
CA ASP A 513 9.11 -20.24 -6.36
C ASP A 513 9.95 -19.71 -7.54
N ASP A 514 10.50 -18.49 -7.41
CA ASP A 514 11.57 -17.97 -8.29
C ASP A 514 12.95 -18.50 -7.89
N GLY A 515 12.97 -19.67 -7.24
CA GLY A 515 14.21 -20.31 -6.87
C GLY A 515 14.97 -20.91 -8.06
N SER A 516 16.27 -20.69 -8.12
CA SER A 516 17.14 -21.24 -9.17
C SER A 516 17.85 -22.50 -8.66
N TYR A 517 17.69 -23.62 -9.37
CA TYR A 517 18.43 -24.86 -9.14
C TYR A 517 19.55 -25.05 -10.17
N ASP A 518 20.76 -25.32 -9.68
CA ASP A 518 21.94 -25.71 -10.46
C ASP A 518 22.45 -27.07 -9.98
N GLY A 519 22.10 -28.15 -10.69
CA GLY A 519 22.46 -29.52 -10.32
C GLY A 519 21.82 -30.57 -11.24
N ASP A 520 22.00 -31.85 -10.89
CA ASP A 520 21.45 -32.95 -11.69
C ASP A 520 19.92 -33.04 -11.56
N ILE A 521 19.25 -33.35 -12.67
CA ILE A 521 17.80 -33.55 -12.75
C ILE A 521 17.55 -34.92 -13.37
N VAL A 522 16.90 -35.81 -12.62
CA VAL A 522 16.55 -37.16 -13.06
C VAL A 522 15.03 -37.33 -13.00
N GLY A 523 14.42 -37.70 -14.13
CA GLY A 523 12.96 -37.89 -14.20
C GLY A 523 12.16 -36.61 -13.91
N GLY A 524 12.73 -35.44 -14.22
CA GLY A 524 12.10 -34.14 -13.97
C GLY A 524 12.29 -33.61 -12.54
N LYS A 525 12.92 -34.37 -11.65
CA LYS A 525 13.12 -34.00 -10.25
C LYS A 525 14.58 -33.71 -9.93
N MET A 526 14.84 -32.78 -9.01
CA MET A 526 16.17 -32.50 -8.48
C MET A 526 16.74 -33.77 -7.84
N HIS A 527 17.97 -34.10 -8.22
CA HIS A 527 18.64 -35.32 -7.82
C HIS A 527 20.15 -35.08 -7.75
N GLY A 528 20.88 -35.88 -6.97
CA GLY A 528 22.33 -35.76 -6.88
C GLY A 528 22.76 -34.45 -6.21
N ASN A 529 23.98 -33.98 -6.48
CA ASN A 529 24.46 -32.74 -5.87
C ASN A 529 23.95 -31.52 -6.65
N GLY A 530 23.52 -30.49 -5.94
CA GLY A 530 23.10 -29.24 -6.55
C GLY A 530 23.09 -28.06 -5.60
N THR A 531 22.85 -26.87 -6.16
CA THR A 531 22.61 -25.64 -5.43
C THR A 531 21.20 -25.15 -5.75
N TYR A 532 20.38 -24.95 -4.72
CA TYR A 532 19.07 -24.31 -4.85
C TYR A 532 19.11 -22.96 -4.16
N THR A 533 18.78 -21.89 -4.88
CA THR A 533 18.65 -20.54 -4.33
C THR A 533 17.18 -20.19 -4.35
N TRP A 534 16.53 -20.00 -3.21
CA TRP A 534 15.14 -19.58 -3.13
C TRP A 534 15.00 -18.08 -3.42
N ALA A 535 13.78 -17.69 -3.81
CA ALA A 535 13.34 -16.32 -4.01
C ALA A 535 13.60 -15.37 -2.84
N ASN A 536 13.33 -15.87 -1.64
CA ASN A 536 13.54 -15.16 -0.38
C ASN A 536 15.03 -14.90 -0.09
N GLY A 537 15.94 -15.45 -0.90
CA GLY A 537 17.38 -15.31 -0.76
C GLY A 537 18.06 -16.45 0.02
N ASP A 538 17.31 -17.45 0.47
CA ASP A 538 17.89 -18.65 1.08
C ASP A 538 18.66 -19.46 0.03
N ILE A 539 19.68 -20.21 0.46
CA ILE A 539 20.54 -21.01 -0.43
C ILE A 539 20.82 -22.37 0.21
N TYR A 540 20.57 -23.45 -0.52
CA TYR A 540 20.99 -24.80 -0.16
C TYR A 540 22.02 -25.31 -1.15
N ILE A 541 23.08 -25.92 -0.65
CA ILE A 541 24.14 -26.55 -1.43
C ILE A 541 24.33 -27.95 -0.86
N GLY A 542 23.97 -29.00 -1.62
CA GLY A 542 24.06 -30.36 -1.10
C GLY A 542 23.37 -31.38 -1.98
N GLU A 543 23.14 -32.57 -1.43
CA GLU A 543 22.46 -33.64 -2.14
C GLU A 543 20.94 -33.43 -2.19
N PHE A 544 20.35 -33.88 -3.29
CA PHE A 544 18.92 -33.87 -3.57
C PHE A 544 18.47 -35.28 -3.95
N LYS A 545 17.24 -35.62 -3.58
CA LYS A 545 16.58 -36.86 -4.00
C LYS A 545 15.10 -36.60 -4.19
N ASN A 546 14.66 -36.62 -5.44
CA ASN A 546 13.26 -36.41 -5.81
C ASN A 546 12.72 -35.08 -5.25
N ASP A 547 13.40 -33.97 -5.58
CA ASP A 547 13.08 -32.60 -5.16
C ASP A 547 13.33 -32.28 -3.68
N ASN A 548 13.65 -33.28 -2.87
CA ASN A 548 13.89 -33.09 -1.45
C ASN A 548 15.39 -32.95 -1.15
N LEU A 549 15.72 -32.05 -0.22
CA LEU A 549 17.04 -31.99 0.40
C LEU A 549 17.33 -33.35 1.04
N ASN A 550 18.46 -33.94 0.71
CA ASN A 550 18.86 -35.25 1.18
C ASN A 550 20.37 -35.30 1.40
N GLY A 551 20.88 -36.38 1.99
CA GLY A 551 22.32 -36.58 2.17
C GLY A 551 22.98 -35.45 2.97
N GLN A 552 24.20 -35.05 2.59
CA GLN A 552 24.90 -33.94 3.25
C GLN A 552 24.65 -32.61 2.51
N GLY A 553 24.43 -31.53 3.28
CA GLY A 553 24.17 -30.21 2.70
C GLY A 553 24.51 -29.04 3.61
N THR A 554 24.58 -27.86 3.00
CA THR A 554 24.69 -26.56 3.65
C THR A 554 23.47 -25.74 3.30
N TYR A 555 22.71 -25.29 4.31
CA TYR A 555 21.55 -24.42 4.15
C TYR A 555 21.81 -23.06 4.78
N ILE A 556 21.75 -22.00 3.98
CA ILE A 556 22.02 -20.61 4.36
C ILE A 556 20.70 -19.86 4.24
N LEU A 557 20.25 -19.26 5.32
CA LEU A 557 19.03 -18.47 5.34
C LEU A 557 19.36 -17.00 5.01
N SER A 558 18.40 -16.32 4.40
CA SER A 558 18.44 -14.90 4.03
C SER A 558 18.64 -13.96 5.23
N ASN A 559 18.20 -14.39 6.42
CA ASN A 559 18.44 -13.70 7.70
C ASN A 559 19.92 -13.81 8.19
N GLY A 560 20.75 -14.63 7.53
CA GLY A 560 22.16 -14.86 7.87
C GLY A 560 22.43 -16.15 8.65
N ASP A 561 21.41 -16.90 9.08
CA ASP A 561 21.59 -18.19 9.75
C ASP A 561 22.15 -19.24 8.78
N LYS A 562 22.88 -20.22 9.31
CA LYS A 562 23.52 -21.27 8.50
C LYS A 562 23.50 -22.62 9.19
N TYR A 563 23.05 -23.65 8.47
CA TYR A 563 23.19 -25.05 8.86
C TYR A 563 24.13 -25.80 7.92
N VAL A 564 24.94 -26.72 8.46
CA VAL A 564 25.78 -27.67 7.72
C VAL A 564 25.62 -29.04 8.35
N GLY A 565 25.09 -30.02 7.63
CA GLY A 565 24.90 -31.36 8.16
C GLY A 565 24.03 -32.25 7.29
N GLY A 566 23.51 -33.32 7.89
CA GLY A 566 22.64 -34.27 7.20
C GLY A 566 21.22 -33.76 6.99
N PHE A 567 20.61 -34.20 5.90
CA PHE A 567 19.22 -33.99 5.52
C PHE A 567 18.56 -35.31 5.10
N GLU A 568 17.31 -35.50 5.49
CA GLU A 568 16.45 -36.59 5.01
C GLU A 568 15.05 -36.02 4.75
N ASN A 569 14.61 -36.07 3.49
CA ASN A 569 13.33 -35.51 3.03
C ASN A 569 13.09 -34.06 3.48
N GLY A 570 14.10 -33.20 3.32
CA GLY A 570 14.02 -31.79 3.72
C GLY A 570 14.29 -31.51 5.19
N MET A 571 14.34 -32.53 6.05
CA MET A 571 14.54 -32.36 7.50
C MET A 571 16.00 -32.58 7.90
N LYS A 572 16.51 -31.75 8.81
CA LYS A 572 17.85 -31.90 9.40
C LYS A 572 17.92 -33.20 10.20
N THR A 573 18.96 -33.99 9.96
CA THR A 573 19.17 -35.29 10.60
C THR A 573 20.66 -35.57 10.82
N GLY A 574 20.98 -36.43 11.79
CA GLY A 574 22.34 -36.85 12.09
C GLY A 574 23.19 -35.74 12.71
N GLN A 575 24.50 -35.78 12.50
CA GLN A 575 25.40 -34.74 13.01
C GLN A 575 25.32 -33.48 12.15
N GLY A 576 25.17 -32.32 12.80
CA GLY A 576 25.05 -31.04 12.11
C GLY A 576 25.52 -29.86 12.94
N THR A 577 25.98 -28.82 12.25
CA THR A 577 26.36 -27.53 12.82
C THR A 577 25.36 -26.47 12.39
N TYR A 578 24.77 -25.76 13.34
CA TYR A 578 23.91 -24.60 13.09
C TYR A 578 24.57 -23.35 13.68
N VAL A 579 24.68 -22.29 12.90
CA VAL A 579 25.25 -20.99 13.28
C VAL A 579 24.14 -19.96 13.09
N TRP A 580 23.78 -19.26 14.15
CA TRP A 580 22.81 -18.17 14.08
C TRP A 580 23.51 -16.87 13.66
N ALA A 581 22.76 -15.93 13.07
CA ALA A 581 23.25 -14.65 12.59
C ALA A 581 23.86 -13.78 13.72
N ASP A 582 23.43 -13.99 14.96
CA ASP A 582 23.96 -13.33 16.16
C ASP A 582 25.29 -13.94 16.67
N GLY A 583 25.73 -15.06 16.08
CA GLY A 583 26.95 -15.76 16.42
C GLY A 583 26.78 -16.95 17.36
N GLU A 584 25.57 -17.28 17.84
CA GLU A 584 25.33 -18.54 18.55
C GLU A 584 25.69 -19.71 17.62
N THR A 585 26.18 -20.83 18.17
CA THR A 585 26.55 -22.02 17.38
C THR A 585 26.21 -23.31 18.12
N TYR A 586 25.44 -24.19 17.47
CA TYR A 586 25.17 -25.55 17.94
C TYR A 586 25.86 -26.58 17.05
N ILE A 587 26.57 -27.53 17.66
CA ILE A 587 27.20 -28.67 16.99
C ILE A 587 26.76 -29.93 17.71
N GLY A 588 25.97 -30.78 17.05
CA GLY A 588 25.48 -32.00 17.69
C GLY A 588 24.52 -32.78 16.81
N GLU A 589 23.84 -33.73 17.42
CA GLU A 589 22.84 -34.53 16.72
C GLU A 589 21.56 -33.72 16.47
N TRP A 590 20.94 -34.03 15.34
CA TRP A 590 19.67 -33.51 14.85
C TRP A 590 18.77 -34.68 14.47
N LYS A 591 17.49 -34.51 14.72
CA LYS A 591 16.45 -35.45 14.28
C LYS A 591 15.21 -34.63 13.95
N ASP A 592 14.64 -34.81 12.76
CA ASP A 592 13.38 -34.17 12.35
C ASP A 592 13.36 -32.65 12.64
N ASN A 593 14.43 -31.94 12.25
CA ASN A 593 14.65 -30.49 12.47
C ASN A 593 14.86 -30.02 13.92
N VAL A 594 14.90 -30.91 14.91
CA VAL A 594 15.16 -30.54 16.31
C VAL A 594 16.51 -31.05 16.80
N LYS A 595 17.13 -30.33 17.75
CA LYS A 595 18.35 -30.78 18.45
C LYS A 595 18.01 -32.03 19.24
N SER A 596 18.80 -33.07 19.08
CA SER A 596 18.67 -34.35 19.76
C SER A 596 20.04 -34.88 20.17
N GLY A 597 20.09 -35.95 20.95
CA GLY A 597 21.34 -36.66 21.26
C GLY A 597 22.39 -35.75 21.91
N TYR A 598 23.66 -36.07 21.75
CA TYR A 598 24.73 -35.25 22.32
C TYR A 598 25.08 -34.06 21.42
N GLY A 599 25.26 -32.89 22.04
CA GLY A 599 25.61 -31.66 21.34
C GLY A 599 26.33 -30.62 22.20
N THR A 600 26.91 -29.64 21.52
CA THR A 600 27.54 -28.46 22.10
C THR A 600 26.83 -27.22 21.60
N ASN A 601 26.25 -26.42 22.50
CA ASN A 601 25.76 -25.08 22.17
C ASN A 601 26.74 -24.02 22.68
N THR A 602 27.11 -23.05 21.87
CA THR A 602 28.06 -21.97 22.20
C THR A 602 27.38 -20.64 21.94
N TRP A 603 27.29 -19.79 22.96
CA TRP A 603 26.66 -18.47 22.86
C TRP A 603 27.64 -17.39 22.41
N PRO A 604 27.16 -16.23 21.91
CA PRO A 604 28.02 -15.15 21.43
C PRO A 604 29.00 -14.60 22.47
N ASP A 605 28.68 -14.73 23.76
CA ASP A 605 29.54 -14.32 24.87
C ASP A 605 30.72 -15.29 25.11
N GLY A 606 30.74 -16.45 24.44
CA GLY A 606 31.76 -17.48 24.54
C GLY A 606 31.47 -18.56 25.60
N SER A 607 30.39 -18.45 26.35
CA SER A 607 29.90 -19.55 27.20
C SER A 607 29.42 -20.71 26.32
N LYS A 608 29.46 -21.94 26.85
CA LYS A 608 29.02 -23.12 26.09
C LYS A 608 28.40 -24.20 26.96
N TYR A 609 27.39 -24.88 26.45
CA TYR A 609 26.81 -26.09 27.03
C TYR A 609 27.29 -27.30 26.22
N VAL A 610 27.67 -28.38 26.90
CA VAL A 610 28.07 -29.66 26.30
C VAL A 610 27.31 -30.77 27.01
N GLY A 611 26.39 -31.44 26.32
CA GLY A 611 25.59 -32.51 26.91
C GLY A 611 24.48 -33.01 26.01
N GLU A 612 23.53 -33.72 26.60
CA GLU A 612 22.44 -34.35 25.88
C GLU A 612 21.26 -33.39 25.66
N PHE A 613 20.62 -33.52 24.50
CA PHE A 613 19.46 -32.77 24.04
C PHE A 613 18.32 -33.72 23.66
N LYS A 614 17.09 -33.30 23.92
CA LYS A 614 15.88 -33.96 23.44
C LYS A 614 14.84 -32.90 23.09
N ASP A 615 14.33 -32.94 21.86
CA ASP A 615 13.31 -32.02 21.36
C ASP A 615 13.68 -30.54 21.61
N ASN A 616 14.91 -30.16 21.21
CA ASN A 616 15.55 -28.85 21.44
C ASN A 616 15.96 -28.52 22.90
N ASN A 617 15.55 -29.33 23.88
CA ASN A 617 15.82 -29.06 25.29
C ASN A 617 17.09 -29.76 25.78
N ALA A 618 17.92 -29.06 26.54
CA ALA A 618 19.06 -29.65 27.24
C ALA A 618 18.56 -30.56 28.37
N ILE A 619 18.85 -31.86 28.33
CA ILE A 619 18.35 -32.81 29.35
C ILE A 619 19.42 -33.23 30.35
N GLY A 620 20.68 -32.83 30.14
CA GLY A 620 21.77 -33.04 31.09
C GLY A 620 23.13 -32.81 30.47
N GLY A 621 23.88 -31.84 30.98
CA GLY A 621 25.21 -31.50 30.46
C GLY A 621 26.00 -30.51 31.30
N TRP A 622 27.23 -30.25 30.87
CA TRP A 622 28.09 -29.24 31.48
C TRP A 622 27.93 -27.90 30.76
N HIS A 623 27.54 -26.87 31.49
CA HIS A 623 27.58 -25.47 31.06
C HIS A 623 28.85 -24.79 31.55
N TYR A 624 29.72 -24.41 30.63
CA TYR A 624 30.97 -23.70 30.83
C TYR A 624 30.73 -22.20 30.69
N LEU A 625 31.04 -21.45 31.74
CA LEU A 625 30.94 -20.00 31.78
C LEU A 625 32.21 -19.35 31.18
N THR A 626 32.11 -18.07 30.85
CA THR A 626 33.18 -17.30 30.21
C THR A 626 34.43 -17.14 31.10
N ASP A 627 34.28 -17.25 32.42
CA ASP A 627 35.37 -17.27 33.40
C ASP A 627 36.11 -18.62 33.51
N GLY A 628 35.68 -19.61 32.73
CA GLY A 628 36.25 -20.97 32.72
C GLY A 628 35.65 -21.91 33.77
N SER A 629 34.75 -21.44 34.64
CA SER A 629 34.03 -22.29 35.57
C SER A 629 32.95 -23.12 34.83
N ARG A 630 32.52 -24.25 35.42
CA ARG A 630 31.46 -25.09 34.85
C ARG A 630 30.38 -25.43 35.88
N LYS A 631 29.15 -25.58 35.42
CA LYS A 631 27.98 -26.02 36.20
C LYS A 631 27.25 -27.11 35.45
N TRP A 632 26.65 -28.07 36.16
CA TRP A 632 25.76 -29.03 35.51
C TRP A 632 24.45 -28.33 35.17
N ALA A 633 23.90 -28.56 33.98
CA ALA A 633 22.71 -27.88 33.49
C ALA A 633 21.71 -28.85 32.86
N TYR A 634 20.42 -28.56 33.02
CA TYR A 634 19.30 -29.27 32.41
C TYR A 634 18.08 -28.34 32.34
N THR A 635 17.13 -28.64 31.46
CA THR A 635 15.88 -27.91 31.30
C THR A 635 14.81 -28.52 32.21
N ASP A 636 14.13 -27.71 33.03
CA ASP A 636 13.02 -28.16 33.87
C ASP A 636 11.72 -28.36 33.07
N ALA A 637 10.68 -28.87 33.73
CA ALA A 637 9.37 -29.12 33.11
C ALA A 637 8.66 -27.84 32.61
N GLN A 638 9.15 -26.67 33.00
CA GLN A 638 8.66 -25.36 32.58
C GLN A 638 9.51 -24.76 31.44
N GLY A 639 10.47 -25.51 30.90
CA GLY A 639 11.33 -25.06 29.79
C GLY A 639 12.51 -24.18 30.23
N ASN A 640 12.76 -24.02 31.53
CA ASN A 640 13.83 -23.16 32.02
C ASN A 640 15.13 -23.94 32.24
N LEU A 641 16.26 -23.39 31.79
CA LEU A 641 17.58 -23.96 32.07
C LEU A 641 17.94 -23.78 33.56
N LYS A 642 18.15 -24.89 34.26
CA LYS A 642 18.56 -24.96 35.66
C LYS A 642 20.02 -25.36 35.77
N PHE A 643 20.67 -24.89 36.83
CA PHE A 643 22.08 -25.16 37.11
C PHE A 643 22.25 -25.84 38.46
N GLN A 644 23.12 -26.84 38.54
CA GLN A 644 23.55 -27.53 39.76
C GLN A 644 25.08 -27.43 39.89
N THR A 645 25.57 -27.34 41.12
CA THR A 645 27.01 -27.36 41.38
C THR A 645 27.53 -28.79 41.50
N GLU A 646 28.84 -28.97 41.30
CA GLU A 646 29.51 -30.27 41.41
C GLU A 646 29.41 -30.85 42.84
N ALA A 647 29.20 -30.00 43.86
CA ALA A 647 28.94 -30.41 45.24
C ALA A 647 27.52 -30.97 45.45
N ASP A 648 26.52 -30.48 44.70
CA ASP A 648 25.12 -30.94 44.79
C ASP A 648 24.94 -32.35 44.22
N ARG A 649 25.82 -32.76 43.30
CA ARG A 649 25.74 -34.05 42.59
C ARG A 649 26.25 -35.24 43.40
N LYS A 650 27.16 -35.03 44.36
CA LYS A 650 27.74 -36.10 45.22
C LYS A 650 26.71 -36.84 46.10
N ILE A 651 25.46 -36.40 46.12
CA ILE A 651 24.38 -37.02 46.92
C ILE A 651 23.60 -38.08 46.10
N ASN A 652 23.68 -38.10 44.77
CA ASN A 652 22.91 -39.01 43.92
C ASN A 652 23.78 -39.60 42.79
N ASP A 653 24.58 -40.62 43.10
CA ASP A 653 25.54 -41.19 42.16
C ASP A 653 25.07 -42.56 41.63
N VAL A 654 24.83 -42.66 40.32
CA VAL A 654 25.07 -43.88 39.51
C VAL A 654 25.51 -43.46 38.10
N ALA A 655 26.82 -43.60 37.87
CA ALA A 655 27.52 -43.94 36.64
C ALA A 655 26.92 -43.50 35.29
N HIS A 656 27.50 -42.48 34.67
CA HIS A 656 27.70 -42.42 33.21
C HIS A 656 29.18 -42.08 32.96
N ASN A 657 29.88 -43.00 32.28
CA ASN A 657 31.32 -43.01 32.09
C ASN A 657 31.89 -41.72 31.47
N ASP A 658 32.94 -41.18 32.11
CA ASP A 658 33.75 -40.03 31.68
C ASP A 658 34.78 -40.34 30.56
N GLU A 659 34.58 -41.41 29.79
CA GLU A 659 35.46 -41.76 28.66
C GLU A 659 34.64 -42.11 27.42
N PHE A 660 34.43 -41.16 26.49
CA PHE A 660 34.08 -41.51 25.12
C PHE A 660 34.74 -40.57 24.09
N LYS A 661 35.19 -41.21 23.02
CA LYS A 661 36.17 -40.78 22.01
C LYS A 661 35.67 -39.66 21.11
N GLN A 662 36.60 -38.79 20.71
CA GLN A 662 36.51 -37.80 19.61
C GLN A 662 36.32 -38.42 18.20
N GLU A 663 35.64 -39.55 18.07
CA GLU A 663 35.40 -40.17 16.76
C GLU A 663 34.08 -39.63 16.19
N GLY A 664 34.17 -38.69 15.25
CA GLY A 664 33.03 -38.20 14.46
C GLY A 664 32.97 -36.69 14.25
N GLN A 665 33.76 -35.90 14.98
CA GLN A 665 33.83 -34.45 14.72
C GLN A 665 34.73 -34.16 13.51
N LEU A 666 34.20 -33.39 12.57
CA LEU A 666 35.03 -32.68 11.58
C LEU A 666 36.08 -31.88 12.37
N SER A 667 37.36 -32.14 12.11
CA SER A 667 38.44 -31.39 12.75
C SER A 667 38.29 -29.90 12.46
N LYS A 668 38.81 -29.02 13.34
CA LYS A 668 38.84 -27.57 13.06
C LYS A 668 39.43 -27.25 11.68
N GLU A 669 40.32 -28.11 11.19
CA GLU A 669 40.97 -28.02 9.89
C GLU A 669 40.03 -28.45 8.75
N GLN A 670 39.21 -29.49 8.93
CA GLN A 670 38.16 -29.89 7.99
C GLN A 670 37.05 -28.84 7.88
N LEU A 671 36.62 -28.25 9.00
CA LEU A 671 35.66 -27.13 9.02
C LEU A 671 36.20 -25.90 8.29
N LYS A 672 37.49 -25.57 8.48
CA LYS A 672 38.15 -24.47 7.77
C LYS A 672 38.22 -24.72 6.27
N LEU A 673 38.57 -25.94 5.85
CA LEU A 673 38.63 -26.33 4.44
C LEU A 673 37.25 -26.33 3.77
N MET A 674 36.20 -26.75 4.47
CA MET A 674 34.82 -26.65 3.99
C MET A 674 34.39 -25.18 3.82
N GLN A 675 34.65 -24.32 4.81
CA GLN A 675 34.37 -22.89 4.75
C GLN A 675 35.10 -22.20 3.58
N GLU A 676 36.37 -22.53 3.36
CA GLU A 676 37.17 -22.02 2.24
C GLU A 676 36.65 -22.52 0.89
N SER A 677 36.24 -23.79 0.79
CA SER A 677 35.64 -24.36 -0.42
C SER A 677 34.31 -23.69 -0.77
N THR A 678 33.42 -23.50 0.21
CA THR A 678 32.13 -22.81 0.01
C THR A 678 32.32 -21.36 -0.40
N ASN A 679 33.26 -20.64 0.22
CA ASN A 679 33.56 -19.25 -0.15
C ASN A 679 34.09 -19.14 -1.58
N LYS A 680 34.86 -20.13 -2.04
CA LYS A 680 35.40 -20.20 -3.40
C LYS A 680 34.29 -20.45 -4.42
N GLU A 681 33.31 -21.29 -4.09
CA GLU A 681 32.16 -21.57 -4.97
C GLU A 681 31.19 -20.37 -5.03
N ILE A 682 30.95 -19.68 -3.90
CA ILE A 682 30.19 -18.42 -3.86
C ILE A 682 30.85 -17.36 -4.75
N ALA A 683 32.18 -17.23 -4.70
CA ALA A 683 32.91 -16.30 -5.56
C ALA A 683 32.78 -16.67 -7.04
N ARG A 684 32.77 -17.97 -7.36
CA ARG A 684 32.58 -18.50 -8.71
C ARG A 684 31.18 -18.23 -9.26
N ILE A 685 30.14 -18.42 -8.45
CA ILE A 685 28.73 -18.14 -8.79
C ILE A 685 28.53 -16.63 -9.01
N LYS A 686 29.11 -15.77 -8.17
CA LYS A 686 29.07 -14.31 -8.36
C LYS A 686 29.74 -13.88 -9.66
N ALA A 687 30.87 -14.49 -10.02
CA ALA A 687 31.55 -14.22 -11.29
C ALA A 687 30.74 -14.70 -12.50
N ARG A 688 30.10 -15.88 -12.41
CA ARG A 688 29.26 -16.43 -13.49
C ARG A 688 27.97 -15.62 -13.71
N LYS A 689 27.36 -15.12 -12.63
CA LYS A 689 26.22 -14.20 -12.69
C LYS A 689 26.59 -12.91 -13.44
N GLN A 690 27.79 -12.38 -13.20
CA GLN A 690 28.27 -11.18 -13.91
C GLN A 690 28.57 -11.47 -15.39
N GLU A 691 29.15 -12.61 -15.73
CA GLU A 691 29.33 -13.04 -17.13
C GLU A 691 28.01 -13.18 -17.88
N ILE A 692 26.97 -13.77 -17.26
CA ILE A 692 25.64 -13.94 -17.89
C ILE A 692 24.96 -12.57 -18.11
N ILE A 693 25.13 -11.63 -17.18
CA ILE A 693 24.65 -10.24 -17.32
C ILE A 693 25.38 -9.54 -18.48
N ASP A 694 26.70 -9.74 -18.59
CA ASP A 694 27.52 -9.09 -19.61
C ASP A 694 27.35 -9.73 -21.02
N GLU A 695 27.06 -11.03 -21.10
CA GLU A 695 26.71 -11.75 -22.34
C GLU A 695 25.29 -11.41 -22.83
N GLY A 696 24.32 -11.30 -21.92
CA GLY A 696 22.95 -10.87 -22.22
C GLY A 696 22.88 -9.43 -22.75
N ALA A 697 23.76 -8.55 -22.25
CA ALA A 697 23.85 -7.15 -22.70
C ALA A 697 24.47 -6.99 -24.10
N LYS A 698 25.23 -7.99 -24.61
CA LYS A 698 25.93 -7.90 -25.90
C LYS A 698 25.16 -8.46 -27.09
N ASN A 699 24.29 -9.45 -26.90
CA ASN A 699 23.67 -10.19 -28.01
C ASN A 699 22.21 -9.84 -28.30
N GLY A 700 21.51 -9.10 -27.44
CA GLY A 700 20.13 -8.67 -27.72
C GLY A 700 19.16 -9.81 -28.07
N ASP A 701 19.45 -11.04 -27.61
CA ASP A 701 18.75 -12.26 -27.99
C ASP A 701 18.10 -12.91 -26.75
N ILE A 702 16.78 -13.06 -26.84
CA ILE A 702 15.83 -13.44 -25.79
C ILE A 702 15.77 -14.96 -25.77
N ILE A 703 16.79 -15.60 -25.21
CA ILE A 703 16.78 -17.04 -24.90
C ILE A 703 17.13 -17.23 -23.43
N SER A 704 16.21 -16.84 -22.54
CA SER A 704 16.24 -17.27 -21.14
C SER A 704 14.91 -17.15 -20.39
N ALA A 705 13.82 -16.83 -21.09
CA ALA A 705 12.50 -16.83 -20.48
C ALA A 705 11.77 -18.11 -20.88
N THR A 706 11.62 -19.02 -19.91
CA THR A 706 10.75 -20.20 -20.00
C THR A 706 11.29 -21.29 -20.94
N ARG A 707 12.08 -22.25 -20.42
CA ARG A 707 12.05 -23.61 -20.99
C ARG A 707 10.71 -24.20 -20.56
N TYR A 708 9.68 -23.73 -21.28
CA TYR A 708 8.26 -24.05 -21.22
C TYR A 708 8.03 -25.41 -20.61
N TRP A 709 7.15 -25.48 -19.59
CA TRP A 709 6.30 -26.64 -19.29
C TRP A 709 7.04 -27.95 -19.54
N LYS A 710 7.72 -28.56 -18.58
CA LYS A 710 8.18 -29.93 -18.84
C LYS A 710 6.99 -30.85 -18.50
N VAL A 711 6.03 -31.21 -19.35
CA VAL A 711 5.65 -31.02 -20.78
C VAL A 711 4.17 -31.35 -20.86
N LEU A 712 3.28 -30.41 -20.52
CA LEU A 712 1.83 -30.62 -20.32
C LEU A 712 1.38 -31.77 -19.37
N THR A 713 2.22 -32.77 -19.04
CA THR A 713 1.96 -33.97 -18.22
C THR A 713 3.15 -34.98 -18.13
N SER A 714 4.41 -34.59 -18.34
CA SER A 714 5.58 -35.53 -18.29
C SER A 714 6.92 -34.82 -18.18
#